data_AF-A0A2J7PS48-F1
#
_entry.id   AF-A0A2J7PS48-F1
#
_cell.length_a   1.000
_cell.length_b   1.000
_cell.length_c   1.000
_cell.angle_alpha   90.00
_cell.angle_beta   90.00
_cell.angle_gamma   90.00
#
_symmetry.space_group_name_H-M   'P 1'
#
loop_
_entity.id
_entity.type
_entity.pdbx_description
1 polymer ?
#
loop_
_entity_poly.entity_id
_entity_poly.type
_entity_poly.pdbx_seq_one_letter_code
_entity_poly.pdbx_strand_id
1 'polypeptide(L)'
;MSKNRDACSVCMPPDFQAQLLTALKDRDMILFSSLLQQCNADGKKVVNPDHPYGDPHYATCLYMACKEHDSEEFIVALLAAGADPNHVNPIRNKAPLHVATEHGNYRAIAVLLQDSRTDVNIQDNFGCTALHTAAKHFMKNRDDMERCIALLMAKSNIQINKHNRKGRTAVHEALLGHCKLAVEAILRYGKFNVAIENRDTQSGKTIRELIQEKFPDIYLPSPKSVELSEEEDTEVTTLFEYLYFKKYHDFKSKFETTDKKALINADDGKFTFLQYACHHGLCDIAKFLLSNGADPDATVPTNRKPPIFHACSGGFYDILLLLSEYKAKVETVDSKTLLHAVVKGKDLKPAHGSDYRKCFKLLLERKESLKLEINATDINGNTALHYAVKEEDQHYARALLQNGAYVGLENHFGYPPLADIDPVTLRSFLDDCLESNGKFRRDDKYELTFKYGFLEPPTNECSVQYFQSQESGQLGRSSTDSHKPVPELYPLHYISKSQDLRPLLTHPVLLSFLHLKWNHFRIFFYTNLIFYAVFVGLLTLHILGDCSEKPGNTSNPQIILHDRTKHTGIQWILLVILLVGLMLRELFQMVVSPKRYFCGFENCIELLLIISTLIILSKEGSECARSLDAIAILLAWTEMFLQIGHIHVLSTYNEMMRRVLCNYLKFLVWDVFLIIAFALGFYSLFHDRITSGQNGTEDNFFQQPSMSIFRTLIMLMGEFDISSVPFDLVPGLSYVIFLFFVLLVPLVMVNLLNGLAVSDTQAIKNDAQLVSIESMIETIFYFETMLLGDPLSCPCPVGAKYQCCCWPKYIHPNLMCVQNLFKNVFIFPNSLPNNEFKVFPNLGQRIIIFPSTVFPKKKTDCDMATEMDCYGLPGGCCKMDSSVMKSAMDIIDRKSEVSEKQLTDRLDNIEKQVQALQESLNGWFNQGDDE
;
A
#
# COMPACT_ATOMS: atom_id res chain seq x y z
N MET A 1 46.65 -31.68 29.45
CA MET A 1 47.74 -31.48 28.47
C MET A 1 47.15 -31.34 27.08
N SER A 2 47.54 -30.28 26.37
CA SER A 2 47.46 -29.96 24.92
C SER A 2 46.10 -30.09 24.21
N LYS A 3 45.37 -29.00 23.93
CA LYS A 3 45.56 -27.93 22.88
C LYS A 3 45.00 -28.32 21.51
N ASN A 4 43.91 -27.65 21.10
CA ASN A 4 43.73 -26.82 19.88
C ASN A 4 42.22 -26.57 19.70
N ARG A 5 41.72 -25.35 19.94
CA ARG A 5 41.57 -24.24 18.98
C ARG A 5 40.69 -24.62 17.77
N ASP A 6 39.39 -24.45 17.95
CA ASP A 6 38.49 -23.92 16.93
C ASP A 6 37.68 -22.79 17.57
N ALA A 7 37.88 -21.59 17.06
CA ALA A 7 37.10 -20.40 17.36
C ALA A 7 36.11 -20.20 16.22
N CYS A 8 34.81 -20.26 16.51
CA CYS A 8 33.75 -19.43 15.93
C CYS A 8 32.37 -19.92 16.40
N SER A 9 31.97 -19.50 17.60
CA SER A 9 30.57 -19.37 17.96
C SER A 9 30.43 -18.06 18.72
N VAL A 10 30.05 -17.00 18.02
CA VAL A 10 29.59 -15.77 18.66
C VAL A 10 28.27 -16.12 19.33
N CYS A 11 28.33 -16.64 20.55
CA CYS A 11 27.18 -16.77 21.42
C CYS A 11 26.68 -15.35 21.69
N MET A 12 25.55 -15.00 21.09
CA MET A 12 24.75 -13.88 21.59
C MET A 12 24.53 -14.09 23.10
N PRO A 13 24.51 -13.02 23.91
CA PRO A 13 24.14 -13.17 25.31
C PRO A 13 22.76 -13.83 25.38
N PRO A 14 22.56 -14.81 26.30
CA PRO A 14 21.24 -15.38 26.49
C PRO A 14 20.25 -14.26 26.81
N ASP A 15 19.13 -14.22 26.09
CA ASP A 15 18.05 -13.30 26.42
C ASP A 15 17.40 -13.75 27.73
N PHE A 16 17.92 -13.23 28.85
CA PHE A 16 17.48 -13.57 30.20
C PHE A 16 15.97 -13.32 30.40
N GLN A 17 15.39 -12.37 29.65
CA GLN A 17 13.95 -12.07 29.69
C GLN A 17 13.13 -13.19 29.01
N ALA A 18 13.61 -13.75 27.90
CA ALA A 18 12.99 -14.90 27.26
C ALA A 18 13.12 -16.16 28.13
N GLN A 19 14.26 -16.35 28.81
CA GLN A 19 14.46 -17.46 29.75
C GLN A 19 13.53 -17.40 30.96
N LEU A 20 13.26 -16.20 31.49
CA LEU A 20 12.28 -16.03 32.57
C LEU A 20 10.88 -16.53 32.16
N LEU A 21 10.45 -16.23 30.94
CA LEU A 21 9.16 -16.70 30.41
C LEU A 21 9.13 -18.22 30.25
N THR A 22 10.20 -18.81 29.74
CA THR A 22 10.32 -20.26 29.59
C THR A 22 10.28 -20.95 30.95
N ALA A 23 11.00 -20.43 31.95
CA ALA A 23 10.99 -20.94 33.31
C ALA A 23 9.58 -20.91 33.95
N LEU A 24 8.80 -19.85 33.71
CA LEU A 24 7.41 -19.76 34.15
C LEU A 24 6.51 -20.82 33.50
N LYS A 25 6.69 -21.08 32.20
CA LYS A 25 5.91 -22.08 31.46
C LYS A 25 6.26 -23.51 31.86
N ASP A 26 7.54 -23.77 32.07
CA ASP A 26 8.05 -25.09 32.45
C ASP A 26 7.86 -25.36 33.96
N ARG A 27 7.33 -24.38 34.70
CA ARG A 27 7.13 -24.39 36.16
C ARG A 27 8.42 -24.67 36.95
N ASP A 28 9.56 -24.22 36.44
CA ASP A 28 10.86 -24.35 37.12
C ASP A 28 11.12 -23.16 38.05
N MET A 29 10.75 -23.33 39.32
CA MET A 29 10.90 -22.29 40.35
C MET A 29 12.36 -21.99 40.70
N ILE A 30 13.26 -22.97 40.57
CA ILE A 30 14.68 -22.81 40.91
C ILE A 30 15.34 -21.91 39.87
N LEU A 31 15.12 -22.20 38.59
CA LEU A 31 15.59 -21.36 37.49
C LEU A 31 14.95 -19.97 37.56
N PHE A 32 13.63 -19.89 37.78
CA PHE A 32 12.89 -18.63 37.82
C PHE A 32 13.36 -17.69 38.95
N SER A 33 13.55 -18.21 40.16
CA SER A 33 14.05 -17.42 41.29
C SER A 33 15.50 -16.98 41.09
N SER A 34 16.34 -17.83 40.50
CA SER A 34 17.73 -17.47 40.19
C SER A 34 17.83 -16.33 39.18
N LEU A 35 16.97 -16.32 38.15
CA LEU A 35 16.94 -15.28 37.12
C LEU A 35 16.46 -13.92 37.67
N LEU A 36 15.50 -13.93 38.60
CA LEU A 36 15.01 -12.71 39.25
C LEU A 36 16.02 -12.08 40.23
N GLN A 37 16.96 -12.87 40.75
CA GLN A 37 18.00 -12.42 41.69
C GLN A 37 19.31 -11.99 41.00
N GLN A 38 19.47 -12.25 39.70
CA GLN A 38 20.67 -11.83 38.98
C GLN A 38 20.76 -10.30 38.89
N CYS A 39 21.94 -9.77 39.29
CA CYS A 39 22.29 -8.37 39.18
C CYS A 39 23.51 -8.21 38.26
N ASN A 40 23.52 -7.17 37.44
CA ASN A 40 24.70 -6.75 36.67
C ASN A 40 25.78 -6.18 37.62
N ALA A 41 27.00 -5.99 37.11
CA ALA A 41 28.13 -5.42 37.85
C ALA A 41 27.83 -4.07 38.53
N ASP A 42 26.84 -3.32 38.03
CA ASP A 42 26.36 -2.05 38.58
C ASP A 42 25.30 -2.19 39.69
N GLY A 43 25.00 -3.41 40.16
CA GLY A 43 24.00 -3.68 41.20
C GLY A 43 22.54 -3.57 40.73
N LYS A 44 22.28 -3.35 39.44
CA LYS A 44 20.92 -3.33 38.85
C LYS A 44 20.48 -4.75 38.46
N LYS A 45 19.22 -5.09 38.75
CA LYS A 45 18.59 -6.35 38.32
C LYS A 45 18.66 -6.49 36.80
N VAL A 46 19.08 -7.68 36.32
CA VAL A 46 19.24 -7.98 34.88
C VAL A 46 17.90 -8.11 34.17
N VAL A 47 16.89 -8.62 34.88
CA VAL A 47 15.58 -8.95 34.34
C VAL A 47 14.55 -7.92 34.84
N ASN A 48 13.72 -7.41 33.92
CA ASN A 48 12.60 -6.55 34.28
C ASN A 48 11.35 -7.42 34.56
N PRO A 49 10.84 -7.47 35.80
CA PRO A 49 9.67 -8.28 36.13
C PRO A 49 8.36 -7.77 35.47
N ASP A 50 8.29 -6.49 35.10
CA ASP A 50 7.13 -5.87 34.46
C ASP A 50 7.22 -5.82 32.92
N HIS A 51 8.14 -6.58 32.32
CA HIS A 51 8.27 -6.65 30.86
C HIS A 51 7.01 -7.24 30.21
N PRO A 52 6.37 -6.54 29.25
CA PRO A 52 5.25 -7.08 28.49
C PRO A 52 5.75 -7.98 27.35
N TYR A 53 5.36 -9.25 27.36
CA TYR A 53 5.68 -10.18 26.27
C TYR A 53 4.68 -10.03 25.12
N GLY A 54 5.19 -10.03 23.88
CA GLY A 54 4.39 -9.94 22.65
C GLY A 54 3.64 -11.23 22.28
N ASP A 55 3.39 -11.43 20.98
CA ASP A 55 2.66 -12.60 20.45
C ASP A 55 3.30 -13.93 20.92
N PRO A 56 2.53 -14.90 21.48
CA PRO A 56 1.06 -14.96 21.58
C PRO A 56 0.47 -14.52 22.93
N HIS A 57 1.28 -14.06 23.88
CA HIS A 57 0.84 -13.86 25.27
C HIS A 57 0.28 -12.48 25.54
N TYR A 58 0.89 -11.44 24.95
CA TYR A 58 0.46 -10.05 25.09
C TYR A 58 0.29 -9.61 26.57
N ALA A 59 1.17 -10.07 27.47
CA ALA A 59 1.00 -9.96 28.93
C ALA A 59 2.34 -10.00 29.69
N THR A 60 2.36 -9.53 30.95
CA THR A 60 3.51 -9.66 31.86
C THR A 60 3.55 -11.03 32.55
N CYS A 61 4.70 -11.43 33.10
CA CYS A 61 4.82 -12.68 33.87
C CYS A 61 3.84 -12.73 35.05
N LEU A 62 3.64 -11.61 35.75
CA LEU A 62 2.68 -11.54 36.85
C LEU A 62 1.24 -11.77 36.38
N TYR A 63 0.87 -11.18 35.25
CA TYR A 63 -0.45 -11.38 34.63
C TYR A 63 -0.67 -12.86 34.27
N MET A 64 0.34 -13.52 33.68
CA MET A 64 0.27 -14.93 33.32
C MET A 64 0.19 -15.84 34.55
N ALA A 65 0.99 -15.58 35.59
CA ALA A 65 0.95 -16.34 36.84
C ALA A 65 -0.42 -16.21 37.55
N CYS A 66 -1.08 -15.04 37.47
CA CYS A 66 -2.42 -14.84 38.03
C CYS A 66 -3.53 -15.60 37.29
N LYS A 67 -3.29 -15.97 36.02
CA LYS A 67 -4.24 -16.73 35.20
C LYS A 67 -4.21 -18.23 35.50
N GLU A 68 -3.03 -18.78 35.81
CA GLU A 68 -2.82 -20.21 36.05
C GLU A 68 -3.06 -20.58 37.52
N HIS A 69 -3.66 -21.75 37.77
CA HIS A 69 -3.81 -22.27 39.14
C HIS A 69 -2.47 -22.79 39.69
N ASP A 70 -2.29 -22.77 41.02
CA ASP A 70 -1.09 -23.21 41.75
C ASP A 70 0.22 -22.47 41.40
N SER A 71 0.14 -21.22 40.96
CA SER A 71 1.31 -20.37 40.65
C SER A 71 1.63 -19.34 41.76
N GLU A 72 1.20 -19.61 42.99
CA GLU A 72 1.31 -18.70 44.14
C GLU A 72 2.77 -18.38 44.53
N GLU A 73 3.67 -19.36 44.46
CA GLU A 73 5.11 -19.16 44.71
C GLU A 73 5.75 -18.22 43.67
N PHE A 74 5.36 -18.32 42.40
CA PHE A 74 5.82 -17.45 41.33
C PHE A 74 5.34 -16.01 41.52
N ILE A 75 4.09 -15.82 41.97
CA ILE A 75 3.54 -14.50 42.29
C ILE A 75 4.32 -13.87 43.45
N VAL A 76 4.60 -14.63 44.52
CA VAL A 76 5.41 -14.14 45.65
C VAL A 76 6.81 -13.72 45.18
N ALA A 77 7.47 -14.53 44.35
CA ALA A 77 8.80 -14.21 43.83
C ALA A 77 8.79 -12.96 42.92
N LEU A 78 7.78 -12.79 42.06
CA LEU A 78 7.64 -11.61 41.20
C LEU A 78 7.37 -10.34 42.01
N LEU A 79 6.50 -10.40 43.02
CA LEU A 79 6.22 -9.27 43.89
C LEU A 79 7.46 -8.86 44.71
N ALA A 80 8.19 -9.85 45.26
CA ALA A 80 9.47 -9.61 45.93
C ALA A 80 10.55 -9.07 44.97
N ALA A 81 10.50 -9.44 43.70
CA ALA A 81 11.36 -8.90 42.66
C ALA A 81 10.99 -7.47 42.22
N GLY A 82 9.87 -6.92 42.72
CA GLY A 82 9.46 -5.54 42.48
C GLY A 82 8.42 -5.36 41.38
N ALA A 83 7.78 -6.43 40.90
CA ALA A 83 6.67 -6.35 39.96
C ALA A 83 5.54 -5.44 40.48
N ASP A 84 4.90 -4.68 39.60
CA ASP A 84 3.77 -3.82 39.93
C ASP A 84 2.44 -4.63 39.89
N PRO A 85 1.78 -4.86 41.04
CA PRO A 85 0.49 -5.58 41.08
C PRO A 85 -0.65 -4.83 40.38
N ASN A 86 -0.49 -3.54 40.11
CA ASN A 86 -1.51 -2.69 39.49
C ASN A 86 -1.31 -2.50 37.98
N HIS A 87 -0.29 -3.13 37.38
CA HIS A 87 0.00 -2.97 35.96
C HIS A 87 -1.17 -3.46 35.07
N VAL A 88 -1.87 -2.53 34.43
CA VAL A 88 -2.99 -2.86 33.54
C VAL A 88 -2.45 -3.31 32.18
N ASN A 89 -2.84 -4.51 31.76
CA ASN A 89 -2.47 -5.03 30.44
C ASN A 89 -2.98 -4.09 29.32
N PRO A 90 -2.16 -3.57 28.41
CA PRO A 90 -2.57 -2.56 27.43
C PRO A 90 -3.58 -3.07 26.40
N ILE A 91 -3.58 -4.37 26.10
CA ILE A 91 -4.44 -4.97 25.08
C ILE A 91 -5.78 -5.37 25.69
N ARG A 92 -5.75 -6.04 26.85
CA ARG A 92 -6.95 -6.52 27.53
C ARG A 92 -7.57 -5.51 28.50
N ASN A 93 -6.82 -4.46 28.85
CA ASN A 93 -7.16 -3.43 29.84
C ASN A 93 -7.67 -4.01 31.17
N LYS A 94 -7.00 -5.06 31.65
CA LYS A 94 -7.28 -5.73 32.92
C LYS A 94 -6.00 -5.78 33.77
N ALA A 95 -6.13 -5.44 35.05
CA ALA A 95 -5.06 -5.63 36.04
C ALA A 95 -4.94 -7.11 36.49
N PRO A 96 -3.80 -7.54 37.05
CA PRO A 96 -3.60 -8.89 37.58
C PRO A 96 -4.72 -9.37 38.50
N LEU A 97 -5.23 -8.49 39.38
CA LEU A 97 -6.33 -8.78 40.30
C LEU A 97 -7.64 -9.14 39.57
N HIS A 98 -7.94 -8.49 38.45
CA HIS A 98 -9.12 -8.80 37.63
C HIS A 98 -9.03 -10.19 37.01
N VAL A 99 -7.85 -10.58 36.53
CA VAL A 99 -7.61 -11.87 35.87
C VAL A 99 -7.67 -13.01 36.87
N ALA A 100 -7.05 -12.83 38.04
CA ALA A 100 -7.12 -13.80 39.13
C ALA A 100 -8.58 -14.03 39.55
N THR A 101 -9.37 -12.95 39.64
CA THR A 101 -10.80 -13.03 39.96
C THR A 101 -11.62 -13.69 38.85
N GLU A 102 -11.36 -13.38 37.58
CA GLU A 102 -12.07 -13.96 36.43
C GLU A 102 -11.93 -15.49 36.34
N HIS A 103 -10.77 -16.03 36.74
CA HIS A 103 -10.49 -17.46 36.74
C HIS A 103 -10.79 -18.14 38.09
N GLY A 104 -11.20 -17.38 39.12
CA GLY A 104 -11.48 -17.91 40.45
C GLY A 104 -10.22 -18.34 41.22
N ASN A 105 -9.05 -17.80 40.90
CA ASN A 105 -7.81 -18.15 41.60
C ASN A 105 -7.71 -17.40 42.94
N TYR A 106 -8.47 -17.87 43.94
CA TYR A 106 -8.53 -17.24 45.26
C TYR A 106 -7.17 -17.20 45.98
N ARG A 107 -6.27 -18.15 45.68
CA ARG A 107 -4.90 -18.18 46.24
C ARG A 107 -4.03 -17.06 45.67
N ALA A 108 -4.08 -16.83 44.35
CA ALA A 108 -3.42 -15.68 43.74
C ALA A 108 -3.96 -14.35 44.30
N ILE A 109 -5.27 -14.25 44.52
CA ILE A 109 -5.87 -13.07 45.18
C ILE A 109 -5.35 -12.92 46.61
N ALA A 110 -5.29 -14.01 47.38
CA ALA A 110 -4.78 -13.97 48.75
C ALA A 110 -3.33 -13.43 48.80
N VAL A 111 -2.47 -13.87 47.88
CA VAL A 111 -1.08 -13.38 47.77
C VAL A 111 -1.01 -11.92 47.31
N LEU A 112 -1.74 -11.55 46.25
CA LEU A 112 -1.79 -10.17 45.76
C LEU A 112 -2.29 -9.20 46.84
N LEU A 113 -3.31 -9.59 47.59
CA LEU A 113 -3.87 -8.79 48.67
C LEU A 113 -2.96 -8.72 49.91
N GLN A 114 -1.97 -9.60 50.07
CA GLN A 114 -0.97 -9.47 51.14
C GLN A 114 0.02 -8.34 50.86
N ASP A 115 0.27 -8.02 49.58
CA ASP A 115 1.13 -6.89 49.21
C ASP A 115 0.41 -5.55 49.46
N SER A 116 1.04 -4.66 50.21
CA SER A 116 0.49 -3.33 50.52
C SER A 116 0.35 -2.43 49.30
N ARG A 117 1.03 -2.73 48.18
CA ARG A 117 0.98 -1.94 46.95
C ARG A 117 -0.26 -2.22 46.09
N THR A 118 -0.98 -3.31 46.36
CA THR A 118 -2.12 -3.72 45.53
C THR A 118 -3.34 -2.83 45.75
N ASP A 119 -3.82 -2.19 44.69
CA ASP A 119 -5.08 -1.45 44.68
C ASP A 119 -6.25 -2.40 44.44
N VAL A 120 -7.07 -2.61 45.47
CA VAL A 120 -8.25 -3.48 45.43
C VAL A 120 -9.36 -2.89 44.53
N ASN A 121 -9.35 -1.58 44.31
CA ASN A 121 -10.40 -0.84 43.60
C ASN A 121 -10.02 -0.45 42.16
N ILE A 122 -8.90 -0.98 41.65
CA ILE A 122 -8.48 -0.74 40.27
C ILE A 122 -9.60 -1.10 39.29
N GLN A 123 -9.81 -0.27 38.27
CA GLN A 123 -10.90 -0.41 37.30
C GLN A 123 -10.38 -0.89 35.93
N ASP A 124 -11.11 -1.79 35.28
CA ASP A 124 -10.87 -2.19 33.90
C ASP A 124 -11.42 -1.18 32.86
N ASN A 125 -11.31 -1.47 31.56
CA ASN A 125 -11.85 -0.58 30.50
C ASN A 125 -13.37 -0.43 30.52
N PHE A 126 -14.10 -1.22 31.30
CA PHE A 126 -15.54 -1.06 31.49
C PHE A 126 -15.85 -0.33 32.80
N GLY A 127 -14.84 0.14 33.53
CA GLY A 127 -14.99 0.69 34.89
C GLY A 127 -15.29 -0.38 35.93
N CYS A 128 -15.22 -1.67 35.59
CA CYS A 128 -15.49 -2.75 36.52
C CYS A 128 -14.29 -2.92 37.46
N THR A 129 -14.57 -3.06 38.75
CA THR A 129 -13.58 -3.48 39.77
C THR A 129 -13.49 -5.01 39.83
N ALA A 130 -12.49 -5.55 40.54
CA ALA A 130 -12.40 -6.99 40.81
C ALA A 130 -13.70 -7.57 41.39
N LEU A 131 -14.42 -6.82 42.25
CA LEU A 131 -15.69 -7.25 42.82
C LEU A 131 -16.81 -7.38 41.77
N HIS A 132 -16.84 -6.52 40.76
CA HIS A 132 -17.78 -6.64 39.63
C HIS A 132 -17.49 -7.91 38.81
N THR A 133 -16.21 -8.18 38.56
CA THR A 133 -15.77 -9.41 37.87
C THR A 133 -16.17 -10.66 38.65
N ALA A 134 -16.02 -10.64 39.97
CA ALA A 134 -16.44 -11.74 40.84
C ALA A 134 -17.95 -12.01 40.74
N ALA A 135 -18.76 -10.96 40.85
CA ALA A 135 -20.22 -11.03 40.74
C ALA A 135 -20.66 -11.58 39.37
N LYS A 136 -20.01 -11.13 38.29
CA LYS A 136 -20.34 -11.53 36.92
C LYS A 136 -19.98 -13.00 36.61
N HIS A 137 -18.85 -13.49 37.14
CA HIS A 137 -18.34 -14.83 36.82
C HIS A 137 -18.71 -15.92 37.83
N PHE A 138 -19.51 -15.58 38.86
CA PHE A 138 -19.89 -16.48 39.96
C PHE A 138 -20.50 -17.82 39.51
N MET A 139 -21.24 -17.84 38.40
CA MET A 139 -21.87 -19.06 37.87
C MET A 139 -20.88 -20.14 37.41
N LYS A 140 -19.65 -19.76 37.05
CA LYS A 140 -18.65 -20.71 36.50
C LYS A 140 -17.96 -21.54 37.58
N ASN A 141 -17.50 -20.90 38.66
CA ASN A 141 -16.75 -21.52 39.77
C ASN A 141 -17.31 -21.03 41.12
N ARG A 142 -18.39 -21.65 41.62
CA ARG A 142 -19.15 -21.12 42.78
C ARG A 142 -18.32 -21.05 44.07
N ASP A 143 -17.69 -22.15 44.47
CA ASP A 143 -16.98 -22.25 45.76
C ASP A 143 -15.74 -21.34 45.79
N ASP A 144 -14.99 -21.30 44.69
CA ASP A 144 -13.81 -20.44 44.59
C ASP A 144 -14.20 -18.96 44.48
N MET A 145 -15.27 -18.63 43.78
CA MET A 145 -15.73 -17.24 43.66
C MET A 145 -16.30 -16.70 44.98
N GLU A 146 -16.98 -17.54 45.77
CA GLU A 146 -17.40 -17.16 47.12
C GLU A 146 -16.17 -16.82 47.99
N ARG A 147 -15.09 -17.61 47.89
CA ARG A 147 -13.82 -17.32 48.56
C ARG A 147 -13.16 -16.05 48.03
N CYS A 148 -13.20 -15.80 46.72
CA CYS A 148 -12.72 -14.54 46.13
C CYS A 148 -13.47 -13.33 46.70
N ILE A 149 -14.80 -13.39 46.77
CA ILE A 149 -15.63 -12.32 47.36
C ILE A 149 -15.30 -12.15 48.84
N ALA A 150 -15.14 -13.24 49.60
CA ALA A 150 -14.76 -13.18 51.00
C ALA A 150 -13.38 -12.52 51.21
N LEU A 151 -12.38 -12.86 50.39
CA LEU A 151 -11.04 -12.29 50.45
C LEU A 151 -11.00 -10.81 50.07
N LEU A 152 -11.71 -10.43 49.00
CA LEU A 152 -11.83 -9.02 48.58
C LEU A 152 -12.53 -8.18 49.67
N MET A 153 -13.61 -8.70 50.25
CA MET A 153 -14.40 -8.04 51.30
C MET A 153 -13.70 -8.00 52.67
N ALA A 154 -12.69 -8.85 52.90
CA ALA A 154 -11.90 -8.82 54.13
C ALA A 154 -10.98 -7.60 54.22
N LYS A 155 -10.72 -6.89 53.12
CA LYS A 155 -9.89 -5.69 53.09
C LYS A 155 -10.70 -4.44 53.45
N SER A 156 -10.18 -3.64 54.38
CA SER A 156 -10.87 -2.46 54.92
C SER A 156 -11.03 -1.30 53.91
N ASN A 157 -10.26 -1.28 52.82
CA ASN A 157 -10.26 -0.21 51.81
C ASN A 157 -11.10 -0.52 50.56
N ILE A 158 -11.87 -1.61 50.54
CA ILE A 158 -12.71 -1.97 49.38
C ILE A 158 -13.91 -1.02 49.22
N GLN A 159 -14.08 -0.46 48.02
CA GLN A 159 -15.21 0.39 47.64
C GLN A 159 -16.35 -0.46 47.06
N ILE A 160 -17.25 -0.93 47.93
CA ILE A 160 -18.36 -1.84 47.57
C ILE A 160 -19.36 -1.18 46.60
N ASN A 161 -19.58 0.13 46.75
CA ASN A 161 -20.58 0.91 45.99
C ASN A 161 -20.01 1.61 44.76
N LYS A 162 -18.80 1.27 44.30
CA LYS A 162 -18.22 1.87 43.10
C LYS A 162 -19.04 1.51 41.87
N HIS A 163 -19.31 2.48 41.00
CA HIS A 163 -20.03 2.26 39.76
C HIS A 163 -19.08 1.96 38.59
N ASN A 164 -19.48 1.03 37.72
CA ASN A 164 -18.82 0.83 36.42
C ASN A 164 -19.29 1.87 35.37
N ARG A 165 -18.76 1.83 34.14
CA ARG A 165 -19.12 2.78 33.05
C ARG A 165 -20.60 2.74 32.64
N LYS A 166 -21.37 1.76 33.12
CA LYS A 166 -22.82 1.68 32.93
C LYS A 166 -23.61 2.21 34.14
N GLY A 167 -22.93 2.77 35.16
CA GLY A 167 -23.57 3.20 36.41
C GLY A 167 -23.96 2.04 37.33
N ARG A 168 -23.46 0.82 37.10
CA ARG A 168 -23.87 -0.36 37.87
C ARG A 168 -22.85 -0.68 38.96
N THR A 169 -23.34 -1.12 40.13
CA THR A 169 -22.50 -1.67 41.22
C THR A 169 -22.34 -3.19 41.06
N ALA A 170 -21.43 -3.81 41.82
CA ALA A 170 -21.22 -5.26 41.75
C ALA A 170 -22.49 -6.08 42.05
N VAL A 171 -23.38 -5.57 42.92
CA VAL A 171 -24.67 -6.22 43.22
C VAL A 171 -25.60 -6.20 42.01
N HIS A 172 -25.59 -5.13 41.21
CA HIS A 172 -26.36 -5.10 39.96
C HIS A 172 -25.89 -6.17 38.97
N GLU A 173 -24.57 -6.40 38.86
CA GLU A 173 -24.05 -7.47 38.00
C GLU A 173 -24.47 -8.87 38.50
N ALA A 174 -24.49 -9.09 39.81
CA ALA A 174 -24.98 -10.35 40.41
C ALA A 174 -26.48 -10.58 40.14
N LEU A 175 -27.29 -9.53 40.23
CA LEU A 175 -28.74 -9.56 39.94
C LEU A 175 -29.04 -9.80 38.45
N LEU A 176 -28.21 -9.26 37.55
CA LEU A 176 -28.30 -9.54 36.11
C LEU A 176 -27.88 -10.98 35.80
N GLY A 177 -26.88 -11.50 36.50
CA GLY A 177 -26.46 -12.90 36.41
C GLY A 177 -27.46 -13.89 37.00
N HIS A 178 -28.58 -13.44 37.56
CA HIS A 178 -29.58 -14.27 38.27
C HIS A 178 -28.96 -15.18 39.34
N CYS A 179 -27.91 -14.71 40.02
CA CYS A 179 -27.15 -15.52 40.98
C CYS A 179 -27.48 -15.15 42.43
N LYS A 180 -28.45 -15.86 43.03
CA LYS A 180 -28.87 -15.68 44.44
C LYS A 180 -27.69 -15.75 45.41
N LEU A 181 -26.83 -16.76 45.25
CA LEU A 181 -25.67 -16.99 46.11
C LEU A 181 -24.62 -15.86 46.03
N ALA A 182 -24.42 -15.25 44.86
CA ALA A 182 -23.51 -14.11 44.72
C ALA A 182 -24.03 -12.88 45.48
N VAL A 183 -25.34 -12.63 45.41
CA VAL A 183 -26.00 -11.55 46.16
C VAL A 183 -25.91 -11.81 47.66
N GLU A 184 -26.21 -13.04 48.11
CA GLU A 184 -26.10 -13.43 49.52
C GLU A 184 -24.65 -13.32 50.03
N ALA A 185 -23.66 -13.76 49.27
CA ALA A 185 -22.25 -13.64 49.63
C ALA A 185 -21.83 -12.17 49.77
N ILE A 186 -22.17 -11.31 48.80
CA ILE A 186 -21.85 -9.88 48.86
C ILE A 186 -22.53 -9.20 50.05
N LEU A 187 -23.79 -9.53 50.34
CA LEU A 187 -24.52 -8.99 51.49
C LEU A 187 -23.95 -9.48 52.84
N ARG A 188 -23.62 -10.77 52.93
CA ARG A 188 -23.06 -11.41 54.13
C ARG A 188 -21.70 -10.84 54.48
N TYR A 189 -20.78 -10.75 53.53
CA TYR A 189 -19.42 -10.26 53.76
C TYR A 189 -19.33 -8.73 53.77
N GLY A 190 -20.21 -8.04 53.03
CA GLY A 190 -20.27 -6.57 52.97
C GLY A 190 -20.92 -5.88 54.17
N LYS A 191 -21.31 -6.62 55.22
CA LYS A 191 -21.95 -6.12 56.46
C LYS A 191 -23.10 -5.13 56.20
N PHE A 192 -23.86 -5.31 55.13
CA PHE A 192 -24.93 -4.40 54.68
C PHE A 192 -24.52 -2.95 54.37
N ASN A 193 -23.24 -2.64 54.14
CA ASN A 193 -22.77 -1.33 53.64
C ASN A 193 -22.96 -1.16 52.11
N VAL A 194 -23.94 -1.86 51.56
CA VAL A 194 -24.33 -1.74 50.15
C VAL A 194 -25.37 -0.62 50.07
N ALA A 195 -25.21 0.31 49.12
CA ALA A 195 -26.18 1.37 48.87
C ALA A 195 -27.45 0.77 48.21
N ILE A 196 -28.23 0.03 48.99
CA ILE A 196 -29.40 -0.75 48.59
C ILE A 196 -30.52 0.15 48.00
N GLU A 197 -30.46 1.45 48.28
CA GLU A 197 -31.41 2.45 47.79
C GLU A 197 -30.95 3.16 46.49
N ASN A 198 -29.75 2.87 45.96
CA ASN A 198 -29.31 3.43 44.69
C ASN A 198 -30.16 2.90 43.54
N ARG A 199 -30.53 3.77 42.60
CA ARG A 199 -31.31 3.43 41.41
C ARG A 199 -30.40 2.96 40.28
N ASP A 200 -30.82 1.89 39.61
CA ASP A 200 -30.17 1.43 38.40
C ASP A 200 -30.43 2.40 37.24
N THR A 201 -29.39 2.75 36.49
CA THR A 201 -29.46 3.71 35.37
C THR A 201 -30.32 3.22 34.20
N GLN A 202 -30.51 1.89 34.05
CA GLN A 202 -31.29 1.31 32.95
C GLN A 202 -32.74 1.01 33.32
N SER A 203 -33.00 0.58 34.55
CA SER A 203 -34.35 0.19 34.99
C SER A 203 -35.05 1.20 35.91
N GLY A 204 -34.33 2.17 36.49
CA GLY A 204 -34.86 3.19 37.41
C GLY A 204 -35.35 2.66 38.76
N LYS A 205 -35.31 1.34 38.97
CA LYS A 205 -35.67 0.64 40.21
C LYS A 205 -34.51 0.67 41.21
N THR A 206 -34.84 0.67 42.50
CA THR A 206 -33.81 0.55 43.56
C THR A 206 -33.25 -0.88 43.60
N ILE A 207 -32.02 -1.05 44.10
CA ILE A 207 -31.45 -2.39 44.32
C ILE A 207 -32.36 -3.22 45.25
N ARG A 208 -33.00 -2.60 46.25
CA ARG A 208 -34.01 -3.23 47.12
C ARG A 208 -35.16 -3.83 46.33
N GLU A 209 -35.78 -3.05 45.44
CA GLU A 209 -36.89 -3.49 44.59
C GLU A 209 -36.45 -4.65 43.67
N LEU A 210 -35.26 -4.54 43.07
CA LEU A 210 -34.73 -5.59 42.19
C LEU A 210 -34.42 -6.91 42.93
N ILE A 211 -33.92 -6.83 44.16
CA ILE A 211 -33.71 -8.03 45.01
C ILE A 211 -35.06 -8.64 45.39
N GLN A 212 -36.04 -7.85 45.81
CA GLN A 212 -37.37 -8.36 46.20
C GLN A 212 -38.14 -8.94 45.01
N GLU A 213 -38.00 -8.38 43.81
CA GLU A 213 -38.61 -8.88 42.59
C GLU A 213 -37.98 -10.20 42.11
N LYS A 214 -36.64 -10.29 42.10
CA LYS A 214 -35.93 -11.47 41.58
C LYS A 214 -35.74 -12.57 42.62
N PHE A 215 -35.61 -12.23 43.90
CA PHE A 215 -35.26 -13.12 45.01
C PHE A 215 -36.01 -12.74 46.30
N PRO A 216 -37.32 -13.02 46.38
CA PRO A 216 -38.16 -12.63 47.52
C PRO A 216 -37.73 -13.27 48.86
N ASP A 217 -36.93 -14.33 48.83
CA ASP A 217 -36.48 -15.05 50.03
C ASP A 217 -35.33 -14.35 50.79
N ILE A 218 -34.68 -13.34 50.19
CA ILE A 218 -33.53 -12.67 50.82
C ILE A 218 -34.05 -11.59 51.80
N TYR A 219 -33.79 -11.79 53.09
CA TYR A 219 -34.14 -10.82 54.13
C TYR A 219 -33.21 -9.60 54.10
N LEU A 220 -33.77 -8.41 53.85
CA LEU A 220 -33.05 -7.14 53.89
C LEU A 220 -33.44 -6.35 55.16
N PRO A 221 -32.49 -5.73 55.89
CA PRO A 221 -32.80 -4.89 57.04
C PRO A 221 -33.66 -3.67 56.66
N SER A 222 -34.43 -3.18 57.63
CA SER A 222 -35.26 -1.97 57.50
C SER A 222 -34.41 -0.75 57.17
N PRO A 223 -34.89 0.18 56.32
CA PRO A 223 -34.11 1.34 55.89
C PRO A 223 -33.70 2.18 57.11
N LYS A 224 -32.40 2.32 57.33
CA LYS A 224 -31.87 3.38 58.19
C LYS A 224 -31.84 4.65 57.36
N SER A 225 -32.59 5.66 57.77
CA SER A 225 -32.51 7.01 57.25
C SER A 225 -31.09 7.54 57.43
N VAL A 226 -30.33 7.61 56.34
CA VAL A 226 -29.01 8.26 56.32
C VAL A 226 -29.12 9.46 55.39
N GLU A 227 -28.79 10.61 55.95
CA GLU A 227 -28.74 11.93 55.32
C GLU A 227 -27.79 11.90 54.12
N LEU A 228 -28.28 12.39 52.98
CA LEU A 228 -27.51 12.55 51.75
C LEU A 228 -26.64 13.80 51.88
N SER A 229 -25.32 13.63 51.86
CA SER A 229 -24.36 14.70 51.64
C SER A 229 -23.72 14.52 50.26
N GLU A 230 -23.92 15.50 49.38
CA GLU A 230 -23.03 16.03 48.32
C GLU A 230 -23.91 16.70 47.23
N GLU A 231 -23.95 18.04 47.25
CA GLU A 231 -24.98 18.91 46.65
C GLU A 231 -24.63 19.52 45.27
N GLU A 232 -23.61 19.05 44.52
CA GLU A 232 -23.20 19.76 43.28
C GLU A 232 -23.54 19.06 41.94
N ASP A 233 -23.92 17.76 41.92
CA ASP A 233 -24.15 16.98 40.68
C ASP A 233 -25.63 16.85 40.21
N THR A 234 -26.60 17.39 40.95
CA THR A 234 -28.02 17.13 40.66
C THR A 234 -28.53 17.84 39.40
N GLU A 235 -28.07 19.05 39.09
CA GLU A 235 -28.66 19.85 37.99
C GLU A 235 -28.25 19.34 36.61
N VAL A 236 -26.97 19.06 36.38
CA VAL A 236 -26.48 18.46 35.12
C VAL A 236 -27.15 17.12 34.87
N THR A 237 -27.23 16.28 35.90
CA THR A 237 -27.89 14.97 35.84
C THR A 237 -29.36 15.11 35.44
N THR A 238 -30.11 16.04 36.06
CA THR A 238 -31.52 16.29 35.69
C THR A 238 -31.69 16.79 34.25
N LEU A 239 -30.77 17.60 33.73
CA LEU A 239 -30.82 18.08 32.34
C LEU A 239 -30.54 16.95 31.33
N PHE A 240 -29.59 16.06 31.61
CA PHE A 240 -29.36 14.87 30.79
C PHE A 240 -30.53 13.89 30.84
N GLU A 241 -31.19 13.74 31.99
CA GLU A 241 -32.43 12.95 32.10
C GLU A 241 -33.50 13.46 31.13
N TYR A 242 -33.73 14.77 31.04
CA TYR A 242 -34.71 15.31 30.07
C TYR A 242 -34.35 14.99 28.62
N LEU A 243 -33.06 14.99 28.26
CA LEU A 243 -32.60 14.62 26.92
C LEU A 243 -32.76 13.12 26.64
N TYR A 244 -32.49 12.25 27.62
CA TYR A 244 -32.64 10.80 27.50
C TYR A 244 -34.13 10.39 27.39
N PHE A 245 -35.00 11.04 28.15
CA PHE A 245 -36.45 10.81 28.12
C PHE A 245 -37.17 11.56 26.98
N LYS A 246 -36.43 12.22 26.08
CA LYS A 246 -36.96 12.99 24.93
C LYS A 246 -37.90 14.15 25.31
N LYS A 247 -37.75 14.70 26.52
CA LYS A 247 -38.51 15.86 27.02
C LYS A 247 -37.80 17.17 26.65
N TYR A 248 -37.75 17.46 25.35
CA TYR A 248 -36.93 18.58 24.84
C TYR A 248 -37.45 19.97 25.25
N HIS A 249 -38.76 20.11 25.46
CA HIS A 249 -39.36 21.37 25.91
C HIS A 249 -38.98 21.68 27.37
N ASP A 250 -39.04 20.67 28.24
CA ASP A 250 -38.66 20.77 29.65
C ASP A 250 -37.15 21.01 29.80
N PHE A 251 -36.35 20.41 28.92
CA PHE A 251 -34.93 20.72 28.82
C PHE A 251 -34.69 22.20 28.53
N LYS A 252 -35.32 22.76 27.47
CA LYS A 252 -35.15 24.17 27.10
C LYS A 252 -35.59 25.12 28.22
N SER A 253 -36.77 24.88 28.81
CA SER A 253 -37.30 25.74 29.88
C SER A 253 -36.41 25.71 31.12
N LYS A 254 -35.94 24.54 31.56
CA LYS A 254 -35.04 24.42 32.71
C LYS A 254 -33.67 25.04 32.41
N PHE A 255 -33.14 24.84 31.20
CA PHE A 255 -31.86 25.41 30.77
C PHE A 255 -31.90 26.95 30.74
N GLU A 256 -33.03 27.55 30.35
CA GLU A 256 -33.21 29.01 30.37
C GLU A 256 -33.24 29.60 31.78
N THR A 257 -33.69 28.83 32.78
CA THR A 257 -33.75 29.26 34.19
C THR A 257 -32.45 29.07 34.96
N THR A 258 -31.47 28.35 34.40
CA THR A 258 -30.21 27.98 35.06
C THR A 258 -29.05 28.88 34.60
N ASP A 259 -27.96 28.95 35.37
CA ASP A 259 -26.84 29.84 35.08
C ASP A 259 -26.07 29.44 33.80
N LYS A 260 -26.29 30.19 32.71
CA LYS A 260 -26.04 29.76 31.32
C LYS A 260 -24.56 29.49 30.97
N LYS A 261 -23.60 30.13 31.63
CA LYS A 261 -22.19 30.10 31.20
C LYS A 261 -21.37 28.95 31.80
N ALA A 262 -21.74 28.46 32.98
CA ALA A 262 -21.01 27.38 33.64
C ALA A 262 -21.44 25.98 33.15
N LEU A 263 -22.72 25.84 32.78
CA LEU A 263 -23.32 24.52 32.50
C LEU A 263 -23.35 24.14 31.01
N ILE A 264 -23.12 25.07 30.10
CA ILE A 264 -23.38 24.85 28.66
C ILE A 264 -22.48 23.78 28.02
N ASN A 265 -21.27 23.62 28.54
CA ASN A 265 -20.32 22.60 28.12
C ASN A 265 -20.19 21.47 29.17
N ALA A 266 -21.16 21.33 30.08
CA ALA A 266 -21.17 20.24 31.05
C ALA A 266 -21.37 18.89 30.34
N ASP A 267 -20.87 17.84 30.96
CA ASP A 267 -20.88 16.48 30.44
C ASP A 267 -21.44 15.46 31.43
N ASP A 268 -21.97 14.36 30.90
CA ASP A 268 -22.44 13.20 31.67
C ASP A 268 -21.32 12.15 31.90
N GLY A 269 -20.06 12.52 31.67
CA GLY A 269 -18.92 11.62 31.62
C GLY A 269 -18.76 10.84 30.31
N LYS A 270 -19.67 10.96 29.34
CA LYS A 270 -19.64 10.30 28.01
C LYS A 270 -19.84 11.27 26.84
N PHE A 271 -20.68 12.27 26.99
CA PHE A 271 -21.07 13.27 26.02
C PHE A 271 -21.28 14.63 26.69
N THR A 272 -20.90 15.70 26.01
CA THR A 272 -21.46 17.03 26.28
C THR A 272 -22.89 17.12 25.75
N PHE A 273 -23.67 18.10 26.21
CA PHE A 273 -25.03 18.34 25.68
C PHE A 273 -25.04 18.47 24.14
N LEU A 274 -24.04 19.16 23.58
CA LEU A 274 -23.90 19.33 22.14
C LEU A 274 -23.49 18.02 21.44
N GLN A 275 -22.52 17.27 21.98
CA GLN A 275 -22.16 15.96 21.43
C GLN A 275 -23.35 14.99 21.41
N TYR A 276 -24.18 14.98 22.46
CA TYR A 276 -25.40 14.16 22.51
C TYR A 276 -26.41 14.57 21.44
N ALA A 277 -26.67 15.89 21.30
CA ALA A 277 -27.56 16.40 20.27
C ALA A 277 -27.10 16.03 18.86
N CYS A 278 -25.79 16.13 18.58
CA CYS A 278 -25.20 15.74 17.30
C CYS A 278 -25.20 14.23 17.07
N HIS A 279 -25.02 13.41 18.10
CA HIS A 279 -25.03 11.95 18.00
C HIS A 279 -26.43 11.39 17.66
N HIS A 280 -27.49 12.04 18.17
CA HIS A 280 -28.87 11.61 17.99
C HIS A 280 -29.66 12.39 16.92
N GLY A 281 -29.04 13.37 16.24
CA GLY A 281 -29.70 14.13 15.18
C GLY A 281 -30.71 15.17 15.68
N LEU A 282 -30.52 15.72 16.88
CA LEU A 282 -31.46 16.68 17.50
C LEU A 282 -31.18 18.11 17.03
N CYS A 283 -31.56 18.45 15.79
CA CYS A 283 -31.30 19.75 15.17
C CYS A 283 -31.78 20.95 16.01
N ASP A 284 -32.99 20.89 16.56
CA ASP A 284 -33.58 21.99 17.34
C ASP A 284 -32.85 22.27 18.65
N ILE A 285 -32.25 21.23 19.24
CA ILE A 285 -31.46 21.34 20.47
C ILE A 285 -30.06 21.81 20.14
N ALA A 286 -29.43 21.25 19.11
CA ALA A 286 -28.12 21.71 18.63
C ALA A 286 -28.14 23.20 18.27
N LYS A 287 -29.17 23.66 17.55
CA LYS A 287 -29.36 25.09 17.22
C LYS A 287 -29.53 25.95 18.48
N PHE A 288 -30.33 25.49 19.45
CA PHE A 288 -30.54 26.19 20.71
C PHE A 288 -29.24 26.30 21.53
N LEU A 289 -28.47 25.21 21.65
CA LEU A 289 -27.21 25.19 22.40
C LEU A 289 -26.16 26.09 21.74
N LEU A 290 -25.97 26.01 20.42
CA LEU A 290 -25.03 26.87 19.69
C LEU A 290 -25.41 28.36 19.80
N SER A 291 -26.71 28.69 19.71
CA SER A 291 -27.18 30.07 19.87
C SER A 291 -26.94 30.65 21.28
N ASN A 292 -26.83 29.80 22.30
CA ASN A 292 -26.51 30.19 23.67
C ASN A 292 -24.99 30.19 23.97
N GLY A 293 -24.15 29.92 22.96
CA GLY A 293 -22.68 29.97 23.09
C GLY A 293 -22.02 28.67 23.50
N ALA A 294 -22.64 27.51 23.21
CA ALA A 294 -21.99 26.21 23.36
C ALA A 294 -20.74 26.13 22.49
N ASP A 295 -19.67 25.57 23.04
CA ASP A 295 -18.42 25.39 22.30
C ASP A 295 -18.60 24.25 21.27
N PRO A 296 -18.48 24.55 19.96
CA PRO A 296 -18.66 23.55 18.90
C PRO A 296 -17.59 22.45 18.91
N ASP A 297 -16.48 22.65 19.62
CA ASP A 297 -15.35 21.72 19.69
C ASP A 297 -15.21 21.06 21.07
N ALA A 298 -16.15 21.29 22.00
CA ALA A 298 -16.09 20.70 23.34
C ALA A 298 -16.16 19.16 23.28
N THR A 299 -15.19 18.52 23.92
CA THR A 299 -15.07 17.06 24.00
C THR A 299 -14.88 16.59 25.45
N VAL A 300 -15.20 15.31 25.69
CA VAL A 300 -15.11 14.67 27.01
C VAL A 300 -13.89 13.73 27.01
N PRO A 301 -13.17 13.53 28.14
CA PRO A 301 -12.00 12.64 28.19
C PRO A 301 -12.26 11.20 27.72
N THR A 302 -13.48 10.70 27.93
CA THR A 302 -13.94 9.38 27.51
C THR A 302 -14.30 9.32 26.02
N ASN A 303 -14.74 10.43 25.43
CA ASN A 303 -15.12 10.57 24.04
C ASN A 303 -14.52 11.83 23.42
N ARG A 304 -13.34 11.64 22.84
CA ARG A 304 -12.54 12.69 22.19
C ARG A 304 -13.08 13.11 20.81
N LYS A 305 -14.22 12.57 20.37
CA LYS A 305 -14.81 12.91 19.06
C LYS A 305 -15.55 14.25 19.15
N PRO A 306 -15.21 15.25 18.34
CA PRO A 306 -15.90 16.52 18.36
C PRO A 306 -17.35 16.36 17.86
N PRO A 307 -18.26 17.27 18.25
CA PRO A 307 -19.64 17.29 17.78
C PRO A 307 -19.80 17.14 16.25
N ILE A 308 -18.90 17.77 15.47
CA ILE A 308 -18.90 17.67 14.01
C ILE A 308 -18.64 16.25 13.50
N PHE A 309 -17.80 15.48 14.19
CA PHE A 309 -17.54 14.08 13.84
C PHE A 309 -18.80 13.22 14.05
N HIS A 310 -19.55 13.47 15.12
CA HIS A 310 -20.83 12.79 15.38
C HIS A 310 -21.89 13.13 14.32
N ALA A 311 -21.99 14.40 13.91
CA ALA A 311 -22.88 14.81 12.83
C ALA A 311 -22.53 14.11 11.49
N CYS A 312 -21.24 14.01 11.15
CA CYS A 312 -20.74 13.30 9.97
C CYS A 312 -21.02 11.79 10.03
N SER A 313 -20.73 11.15 11.18
CA SER A 313 -20.95 9.71 11.37
C SER A 313 -22.42 9.30 11.35
N GLY A 314 -23.34 10.20 11.72
CA GLY A 314 -24.78 9.98 11.66
C GLY A 314 -25.46 10.52 10.38
N GLY A 315 -24.71 11.18 9.50
CA GLY A 315 -25.25 11.75 8.26
C GLY A 315 -26.21 12.93 8.46
N PHE A 316 -26.10 13.69 9.55
CA PHE A 316 -27.03 14.79 9.85
C PHE A 316 -26.61 16.10 9.16
N TYR A 317 -27.11 16.31 7.93
CA TYR A 317 -26.76 17.45 7.08
C TYR A 317 -27.06 18.81 7.72
N ASP A 318 -28.23 18.99 8.32
CA ASP A 318 -28.63 20.27 8.91
C ASP A 318 -27.75 20.67 10.10
N ILE A 319 -27.35 19.69 10.92
CA ILE A 319 -26.43 19.89 12.05
C ILE A 319 -25.03 20.22 11.54
N LEU A 320 -24.57 19.53 10.49
CA LEU A 320 -23.27 19.81 9.88
C LEU A 320 -23.21 21.23 9.29
N LEU A 321 -24.28 21.69 8.64
CA LEU A 321 -24.39 23.04 8.12
C LEU A 321 -24.29 24.08 9.25
N LEU A 322 -25.05 23.87 10.34
CA LEU A 322 -24.99 24.71 11.54
C LEU A 322 -23.59 24.74 12.14
N LEU A 323 -22.95 23.60 12.38
CA LEU A 323 -21.60 23.56 12.96
C LEU A 323 -20.55 24.23 12.07
N SER A 324 -20.74 24.17 10.74
CA SER A 324 -19.86 24.84 9.79
C SER A 324 -20.02 26.37 9.81
N GLU A 325 -21.21 26.89 10.09
CA GLU A 325 -21.44 28.34 10.29
C GLU A 325 -20.76 28.87 11.55
N TYR A 326 -20.69 28.07 12.61
CA TYR A 326 -20.06 28.42 13.89
C TYR A 326 -18.55 28.09 13.95
N LYS A 327 -17.90 27.84 12.80
CA LYS A 327 -16.44 27.62 12.65
C LYS A 327 -15.86 26.51 13.55
N ALA A 328 -16.57 25.39 13.70
CA ALA A 328 -16.02 24.21 14.37
C ALA A 328 -14.68 23.78 13.76
N LYS A 329 -13.70 23.43 14.59
CA LYS A 329 -12.39 22.93 14.13
C LYS A 329 -12.53 21.52 13.56
N VAL A 330 -11.85 21.31 12.44
CA VAL A 330 -11.71 19.98 11.83
C VAL A 330 -10.39 19.39 12.30
N GLU A 331 -10.44 18.68 13.43
CA GLU A 331 -9.33 17.87 13.91
C GLU A 331 -9.55 16.40 13.55
N THR A 332 -8.46 15.69 13.27
CA THR A 332 -8.49 14.25 13.07
C THR A 332 -8.67 13.55 14.41
N VAL A 333 -9.59 12.58 14.50
CA VAL A 333 -9.83 11.83 15.74
C VAL A 333 -9.54 10.36 15.50
N ASP A 334 -8.67 9.77 16.32
CA ASP A 334 -8.17 8.40 16.17
C ASP A 334 -7.58 8.15 14.76
N SER A 335 -6.86 9.14 14.22
CA SER A 335 -6.35 9.18 12.83
C SER A 335 -7.42 9.09 11.74
N LYS A 336 -8.71 9.25 12.06
CA LYS A 336 -9.78 9.30 11.07
C LYS A 336 -10.17 10.73 10.75
N THR A 337 -10.24 11.03 9.45
CA THR A 337 -10.81 12.30 8.98
C THR A 337 -12.33 12.26 8.94
N LEU A 338 -12.96 13.44 8.83
CA LEU A 338 -14.42 13.56 8.66
C LEU A 338 -14.93 12.80 7.42
N LEU A 339 -14.13 12.72 6.35
CA LEU A 339 -14.48 11.95 5.15
C LEU A 339 -14.61 10.46 5.45
N HIS A 340 -13.68 9.89 6.23
CA HIS A 340 -13.78 8.50 6.68
C HIS A 340 -15.06 8.26 7.48
N ALA A 341 -15.46 9.21 8.32
CA ALA A 341 -16.67 9.09 9.14
C ALA A 341 -17.95 9.09 8.30
N VAL A 342 -18.04 9.94 7.27
CA VAL A 342 -19.22 10.00 6.39
C VAL A 342 -19.33 8.76 5.51
N VAL A 343 -18.22 8.33 4.90
CA VAL A 343 -18.21 7.15 4.00
C VAL A 343 -18.52 5.87 4.78
N LYS A 344 -17.91 5.68 5.96
CA LYS A 344 -18.15 4.51 6.81
C LYS A 344 -19.48 4.55 7.56
N GLY A 345 -20.00 5.75 7.86
CA GLY A 345 -21.21 5.93 8.66
C GLY A 345 -22.46 5.31 8.03
N LYS A 346 -22.50 5.19 6.70
CA LYS A 346 -23.61 4.62 5.93
C LYS A 346 -24.00 3.18 6.34
N ASP A 347 -23.03 2.38 6.80
CA ASP A 347 -23.26 0.97 7.18
C ASP A 347 -24.02 0.82 8.51
N LEU A 348 -24.01 1.89 9.32
CA LEU A 348 -24.81 1.95 10.54
C LEU A 348 -26.24 2.28 10.13
N LYS A 349 -27.21 1.45 10.54
CA LYS A 349 -28.66 1.59 10.26
C LYS A 349 -29.04 3.09 10.17
N PRO A 350 -29.51 3.58 9.00
CA PRO A 350 -29.73 5.00 8.79
C PRO A 350 -30.73 5.52 9.81
N ALA A 351 -30.32 6.52 10.59
CA ALA A 351 -31.21 7.21 11.50
C ALA A 351 -32.26 8.00 10.69
N HIS A 352 -33.46 8.18 11.23
CA HIS A 352 -34.46 9.04 10.58
C HIS A 352 -33.88 10.45 10.35
N GLY A 353 -33.80 10.88 9.09
CA GLY A 353 -33.25 12.18 8.69
C GLY A 353 -31.77 12.20 8.30
N SER A 354 -31.09 11.06 8.16
CA SER A 354 -29.68 11.00 7.73
C SER A 354 -29.52 11.10 6.20
N ASP A 355 -28.77 12.10 5.72
CA ASP A 355 -28.44 12.35 4.30
C ASP A 355 -26.91 12.38 4.08
N TYR A 356 -26.25 11.22 4.15
CA TYR A 356 -24.79 11.11 3.99
C TYR A 356 -24.25 11.70 2.68
N ARG A 357 -25.01 11.65 1.58
CA ARG A 357 -24.60 12.23 0.28
C ARG A 357 -24.47 13.75 0.33
N LYS A 358 -25.45 14.44 0.93
CA LYS A 358 -25.41 15.90 1.06
C LYS A 358 -24.31 16.33 2.02
N CYS A 359 -24.13 15.61 3.14
CA CYS A 359 -23.02 15.84 4.06
C CYS A 359 -21.67 15.75 3.35
N PHE A 360 -21.47 14.67 2.59
CA PHE A 360 -20.24 14.46 1.84
C PHE A 360 -19.96 15.57 0.82
N LYS A 361 -20.99 15.96 0.06
CA LYS A 361 -20.88 17.05 -0.91
C LYS A 361 -20.51 18.38 -0.25
N LEU A 362 -21.14 18.71 0.88
CA LEU A 362 -20.85 19.93 1.63
C LEU A 362 -19.40 19.96 2.15
N LEU A 363 -18.87 18.82 2.63
CA LEU A 363 -17.48 18.72 3.06
C LEU A 363 -16.50 19.00 1.92
N LEU A 364 -16.79 18.49 0.71
CA LEU A 364 -15.97 18.75 -0.47
C LEU A 364 -16.10 20.19 -0.98
N GLU A 365 -17.31 20.76 -0.99
CA GLU A 365 -17.54 22.16 -1.37
C GLU A 365 -16.82 23.14 -0.43
N ARG A 366 -16.66 22.78 0.85
CA ARG A 366 -15.97 23.59 1.89
C ARG A 366 -14.54 23.11 2.19
N LYS A 367 -13.87 22.39 1.27
CA LYS A 367 -12.54 21.79 1.50
C LYS A 367 -11.47 22.82 1.92
N GLU A 368 -11.45 24.00 1.31
CA GLU A 368 -10.46 25.05 1.57
C GLU A 368 -10.68 25.74 2.92
N SER A 369 -11.93 26.01 3.28
CA SER A 369 -12.28 26.65 4.55
C SER A 369 -12.09 25.71 5.74
N LEU A 370 -12.27 24.41 5.54
CA LEU A 370 -12.11 23.36 6.55
C LEU A 370 -10.69 22.76 6.59
N LYS A 371 -9.77 23.19 5.70
CA LYS A 371 -8.41 22.64 5.54
C LYS A 371 -8.41 21.10 5.48
N LEU A 372 -9.33 20.55 4.69
CA LEU A 372 -9.58 19.11 4.65
C LEU A 372 -8.55 18.40 3.77
N GLU A 373 -7.75 17.51 4.36
CA GLU A 373 -6.86 16.63 3.62
C GLU A 373 -7.62 15.42 3.05
N ILE A 374 -7.64 15.30 1.72
CA ILE A 374 -8.35 14.23 1.00
C ILE A 374 -7.58 12.90 1.08
N ASN A 375 -6.26 12.98 1.01
CA ASN A 375 -5.36 11.81 0.97
C ASN A 375 -4.87 11.36 2.36
N ALA A 376 -5.47 11.89 3.44
CA ALA A 376 -5.17 11.46 4.79
C ALA A 376 -5.53 9.98 4.99
N THR A 377 -4.70 9.28 5.77
CA THR A 377 -4.83 7.86 6.06
C THR A 377 -5.31 7.61 7.48
N ASP A 378 -6.05 6.51 7.67
CA ASP A 378 -6.40 6.02 9.00
C ASP A 378 -5.32 5.12 9.62
N ILE A 379 -5.58 4.56 10.81
CA ILE A 379 -4.67 3.64 11.51
C ILE A 379 -4.25 2.39 10.69
N ASN A 380 -5.00 2.04 9.65
CA ASN A 380 -4.72 0.91 8.76
C ASN A 380 -4.02 1.37 7.46
N GLY A 381 -3.74 2.66 7.31
CA GLY A 381 -3.22 3.24 6.07
C GLY A 381 -4.30 3.44 4.99
N ASN A 382 -5.59 3.25 5.30
CA ASN A 382 -6.66 3.42 4.31
C ASN A 382 -7.02 4.91 4.20
N THR A 383 -7.18 5.38 2.96
CA THR A 383 -7.79 6.69 2.66
C THR A 383 -9.31 6.58 2.57
N ALA A 384 -9.99 7.74 2.54
CA ALA A 384 -11.44 7.76 2.30
C ALA A 384 -11.83 7.09 0.96
N LEU A 385 -10.93 7.10 -0.03
CA LEU A 385 -11.14 6.44 -1.32
C LEU A 385 -11.16 4.91 -1.19
N HIS A 386 -10.31 4.32 -0.36
CA HIS A 386 -10.34 2.87 -0.12
C HIS A 386 -11.71 2.40 0.38
N TYR A 387 -12.31 3.15 1.31
CA TYR A 387 -13.64 2.83 1.82
C TYR A 387 -14.73 3.07 0.77
N ALA A 388 -14.68 4.18 0.03
CA ALA A 388 -15.69 4.50 -0.97
C ALA A 388 -15.77 3.44 -2.08
N VAL A 389 -14.61 2.88 -2.46
CA VAL A 389 -14.49 1.89 -3.51
C VAL A 389 -14.90 0.51 -3.01
N LYS A 390 -14.47 0.13 -1.80
CA LYS A 390 -14.86 -1.14 -1.17
C LYS A 390 -16.37 -1.31 -1.01
N GLU A 391 -17.08 -0.21 -0.72
CA GLU A 391 -18.55 -0.21 -0.59
C GLU A 391 -19.28 -0.12 -1.95
N GLU A 392 -18.56 -0.26 -3.08
CA GLU A 392 -19.06 -0.20 -4.46
C GLU A 392 -19.83 1.10 -4.80
N ASP A 393 -19.63 2.17 -4.03
CA ASP A 393 -20.38 3.41 -4.18
C ASP A 393 -19.70 4.34 -5.20
N GLN A 394 -20.05 4.15 -6.47
CA GLN A 394 -19.47 4.90 -7.61
C GLN A 394 -19.52 6.42 -7.43
N HIS A 395 -20.54 6.94 -6.72
CA HIS A 395 -20.70 8.37 -6.50
C HIS A 395 -19.62 8.96 -5.60
N TYR A 396 -19.32 8.30 -4.46
CA TYR A 396 -18.30 8.76 -3.54
C TYR A 396 -16.90 8.61 -4.15
N ALA A 397 -16.65 7.48 -4.82
CA ALA A 397 -15.39 7.26 -5.52
C ALA A 397 -15.14 8.36 -6.56
N ARG A 398 -16.11 8.66 -7.44
CA ARG A 398 -15.98 9.72 -8.45
C ARG A 398 -15.79 11.10 -7.84
N ALA A 399 -16.56 11.45 -6.81
CA ALA A 399 -16.46 12.76 -6.18
C ALA A 399 -15.11 12.97 -5.47
N LEU A 400 -14.53 11.93 -4.87
CA LEU A 400 -13.17 11.96 -4.31
C LEU A 400 -12.13 12.13 -5.41
N LEU A 401 -12.22 11.33 -6.48
CA LEU A 401 -11.29 11.39 -7.61
C LEU A 401 -11.31 12.78 -8.30
N GLN A 402 -12.50 13.36 -8.51
CA GLN A 402 -12.67 14.72 -9.05
C GLN A 402 -12.05 15.81 -8.17
N ASN A 403 -11.89 15.54 -6.86
CA ASN A 403 -11.27 16.48 -5.93
C ASN A 403 -9.78 16.21 -5.68
N GLY A 404 -9.14 15.31 -6.44
CA GLY A 404 -7.69 15.08 -6.36
C GLY A 404 -7.29 13.96 -5.39
N ALA A 405 -8.16 12.97 -5.16
CA ALA A 405 -7.78 11.78 -4.41
C ALA A 405 -6.76 10.94 -5.21
N TYR A 406 -5.62 10.63 -4.59
CA TYR A 406 -4.55 9.86 -5.21
C TYR A 406 -4.91 8.38 -5.27
N VAL A 407 -4.82 7.78 -6.46
CA VAL A 407 -5.22 6.39 -6.70
C VAL A 407 -4.16 5.36 -6.30
N GLY A 408 -2.91 5.77 -6.11
CA GLY A 408 -1.77 4.85 -5.90
C GLY A 408 -1.35 4.66 -4.46
N LEU A 409 -2.07 5.18 -3.46
CA LEU A 409 -1.63 5.10 -2.07
C LEU A 409 -1.88 3.70 -1.50
N GLU A 410 -0.82 2.95 -1.20
CA GLU A 410 -0.95 1.64 -0.57
C GLU A 410 -1.32 1.75 0.92
N ASN A 411 -2.25 0.93 1.37
CA ASN A 411 -2.53 0.74 2.80
C ASN A 411 -1.45 -0.12 3.50
N HIS A 412 -1.57 -0.34 4.81
CA HIS A 412 -0.64 -1.20 5.55
C HIS A 412 -0.63 -2.68 5.08
N PHE A 413 -1.60 -3.08 4.26
CA PHE A 413 -1.68 -4.40 3.64
C PHE A 413 -1.04 -4.45 2.23
N GLY A 414 -0.56 -3.31 1.71
CA GLY A 414 0.06 -3.23 0.38
C GLY A 414 -0.93 -3.14 -0.79
N TYR A 415 -2.20 -2.80 -0.53
CA TYR A 415 -3.22 -2.65 -1.58
C TYR A 415 -3.51 -1.16 -1.82
N PRO A 416 -3.40 -0.67 -3.07
CA PRO A 416 -3.85 0.67 -3.45
C PRO A 416 -5.38 0.71 -3.61
N PRO A 417 -6.03 1.89 -3.47
CA PRO A 417 -7.48 1.99 -3.64
C PRO A 417 -7.91 1.65 -5.08
N LEU A 418 -7.01 1.85 -6.05
CA LEU A 418 -7.18 1.47 -7.45
C LEU A 418 -7.49 -0.02 -7.67
N ALA A 419 -7.08 -0.90 -6.74
CA ALA A 419 -7.29 -2.34 -6.86
C ALA A 419 -8.77 -2.74 -6.90
N ASP A 420 -9.61 -2.00 -6.18
CA ASP A 420 -11.04 -2.32 -6.02
C ASP A 420 -11.94 -1.44 -6.93
N ILE A 421 -11.37 -0.52 -7.73
CA ILE A 421 -12.17 0.40 -8.56
C ILE A 421 -12.74 -0.34 -9.77
N ASP A 422 -14.06 -0.30 -9.90
CA ASP A 422 -14.75 -0.80 -11.09
C ASP A 422 -14.25 -0.13 -12.39
N PRO A 423 -13.82 -0.91 -13.41
CA PRO A 423 -13.26 -0.37 -14.66
C PRO A 423 -14.19 0.60 -15.39
N VAL A 424 -15.52 0.41 -15.31
CA VAL A 424 -16.50 1.29 -15.95
C VAL A 424 -16.54 2.64 -15.24
N THR A 425 -16.54 2.61 -13.91
CA THR A 425 -16.47 3.81 -13.07
C THR A 425 -15.18 4.59 -13.35
N LEU A 426 -14.03 3.92 -13.40
CA LEU A 426 -12.75 4.57 -13.70
C LEU A 426 -12.73 5.17 -15.10
N ARG A 427 -13.22 4.44 -16.11
CA ARG A 427 -13.32 4.95 -17.49
C ARG A 427 -14.17 6.22 -17.57
N SER A 428 -15.34 6.21 -16.94
CA SER A 428 -16.23 7.36 -16.95
C SER A 428 -15.66 8.57 -16.18
N PHE A 429 -14.83 8.34 -15.16
CA PHE A 429 -14.06 9.39 -14.50
C PHE A 429 -12.94 9.92 -15.41
N LEU A 430 -12.22 9.05 -16.12
CA LEU A 430 -11.20 9.47 -17.08
C LEU A 430 -11.81 10.27 -18.23
N ASP A 431 -13.02 9.93 -18.69
CA ASP A 431 -13.78 10.71 -19.65
C ASP A 431 -14.03 12.13 -19.08
N ASP A 432 -14.36 12.28 -17.79
CA ASP A 432 -14.56 13.58 -17.11
C ASP A 432 -13.27 14.38 -16.93
N CYS A 433 -12.11 13.73 -16.92
CA CYS A 433 -10.81 14.41 -16.90
C CYS A 433 -10.47 15.12 -18.23
N LEU A 434 -11.28 14.92 -19.27
CA LEU A 434 -11.15 15.55 -20.57
C LEU A 434 -12.24 16.61 -20.77
N GLU A 435 -11.83 17.87 -20.83
CA GLU A 435 -12.73 19.02 -21.00
C GLU A 435 -12.37 19.84 -22.25
N SER A 436 -13.36 20.52 -22.83
CA SER A 436 -13.14 21.48 -23.93
C SER A 436 -13.64 22.86 -23.54
N ASN A 437 -13.10 23.91 -24.17
CA ASN A 437 -13.54 25.29 -23.93
C ASN A 437 -14.88 25.66 -24.59
N GLY A 438 -15.68 24.67 -25.04
CA GLY A 438 -17.00 24.88 -25.62
C GLY A 438 -17.01 25.58 -26.99
N LYS A 439 -15.84 25.82 -27.61
CA LYS A 439 -15.75 26.40 -28.95
C LYS A 439 -15.96 25.35 -30.03
N PHE A 440 -16.28 25.81 -31.24
CA PHE A 440 -16.40 24.93 -32.39
C PHE A 440 -15.05 24.30 -32.74
N ARG A 441 -15.08 23.02 -33.14
CA ARG A 441 -13.91 22.23 -33.54
C ARG A 441 -13.07 22.86 -34.66
N ARG A 442 -13.66 23.76 -35.47
CA ARG A 442 -12.96 24.45 -36.58
C ARG A 442 -12.28 25.75 -36.17
N ASP A 443 -12.52 26.22 -34.94
CA ASP A 443 -11.92 27.45 -34.42
C ASP A 443 -10.45 27.17 -34.05
N ASP A 444 -9.53 28.02 -34.48
CA ASP A 444 -8.11 27.93 -34.13
C ASP A 444 -7.87 28.02 -32.61
N LYS A 445 -8.81 28.63 -31.87
CA LYS A 445 -8.78 28.74 -30.41
C LYS A 445 -9.45 27.57 -29.69
N TYR A 446 -9.85 26.51 -30.40
CA TYR A 446 -10.36 25.29 -29.78
C TYR A 446 -9.27 24.62 -28.94
N GLU A 447 -9.56 24.40 -27.66
CA GLU A 447 -8.58 23.85 -26.70
C GLU A 447 -9.16 22.65 -25.96
N LEU A 448 -8.33 21.64 -25.76
CA LEU A 448 -8.62 20.47 -24.94
C LEU A 448 -7.81 20.53 -23.66
N THR A 449 -8.47 20.35 -22.52
CA THR A 449 -7.86 20.35 -21.19
C THR A 449 -7.88 18.92 -20.63
N PHE A 450 -6.71 18.44 -20.22
CA PHE A 450 -6.50 17.15 -19.58
C PHE A 450 -6.19 17.38 -18.10
N LYS A 451 -6.92 16.71 -17.20
CA LYS A 451 -6.72 16.80 -15.74
C LYS A 451 -6.01 15.56 -15.21
N TYR A 452 -4.97 15.77 -14.40
CA TYR A 452 -4.12 14.69 -13.83
C TYR A 452 -4.06 14.70 -12.31
N GLY A 453 -4.91 15.46 -11.63
CA GLY A 453 -4.86 15.60 -10.15
C GLY A 453 -4.98 14.29 -9.37
N PHE A 454 -5.54 13.23 -9.96
CA PHE A 454 -5.64 11.91 -9.32
C PHE A 454 -4.32 11.10 -9.37
N LEU A 455 -3.35 11.50 -10.21
CA LEU A 455 -2.02 10.89 -10.32
C LEU A 455 -0.96 11.61 -9.50
N GLU A 456 -1.28 12.77 -8.92
CA GLU A 456 -0.35 13.52 -8.08
C GLU A 456 -0.14 12.75 -6.75
N PRO A 457 1.09 12.27 -6.46
CA PRO A 457 1.38 11.67 -5.18
C PRO A 457 1.17 12.69 -4.05
N PRO A 458 0.56 12.32 -2.91
CA PRO A 458 0.38 13.25 -1.82
C PRO A 458 1.74 13.78 -1.37
N THR A 459 1.89 15.11 -1.47
CA THR A 459 3.07 15.84 -1.03
C THR A 459 3.14 15.84 0.48
N ASN A 460 3.58 14.74 1.08
CA ASN A 460 4.30 14.89 2.33
C ASN A 460 5.57 15.66 1.97
N GLU A 461 5.88 16.69 2.73
CA GLU A 461 7.04 17.61 2.81
C GLU A 461 8.45 17.03 2.50
N CYS A 462 8.58 16.06 1.60
CA CYS A 462 9.66 15.09 1.55
C CYS A 462 10.31 14.98 0.16
N SER A 463 9.71 15.49 -0.92
CA SER A 463 10.40 15.54 -2.23
C SER A 463 11.25 16.79 -2.41
N VAL A 464 10.84 17.94 -1.86
CA VAL A 464 11.57 19.22 -1.99
C VAL A 464 12.21 19.66 -0.67
N GLN A 465 11.50 19.53 0.45
CA GLN A 465 11.99 19.91 1.78
C GLN A 465 13.01 18.94 2.38
N TYR A 466 13.03 17.67 1.96
CA TYR A 466 14.10 16.74 2.34
C TYR A 466 15.48 17.19 1.81
N PHE A 467 15.51 17.96 0.71
CA PHE A 467 16.74 18.56 0.18
C PHE A 467 17.00 19.98 0.69
N GLN A 468 15.97 20.77 1.03
CA GLN A 468 16.14 22.14 1.57
C GLN A 468 16.38 22.20 3.08
N SER A 469 15.88 21.25 3.87
CA SER A 469 16.05 21.24 5.34
C SER A 469 17.44 20.82 5.82
N GLN A 470 18.33 20.38 4.93
CA GLN A 470 19.71 20.03 5.30
C GLN A 470 20.70 21.21 5.27
N GLU A 471 20.32 22.39 4.76
CA GLU A 471 21.15 23.60 4.92
C GLU A 471 21.06 24.21 6.32
N SER A 472 20.04 23.85 7.11
CA SER A 472 19.86 24.35 8.47
C SER A 472 19.82 23.18 9.44
N GLY A 473 20.98 22.84 10.01
CA GLY A 473 21.15 21.76 10.98
C GLY A 473 20.36 21.97 12.27
N GLN A 474 19.06 21.70 12.26
CA GLN A 474 18.22 21.53 13.44
C GLN A 474 17.50 20.19 13.36
N LEU A 475 18.04 19.22 14.08
CA LEU A 475 17.50 17.87 14.22
C LEU A 475 16.29 17.91 15.18
N GLY A 476 15.13 18.34 14.67
CA GLY A 476 13.85 18.18 15.36
C GLY A 476 13.35 16.75 15.18
N ARG A 477 13.37 15.95 16.25
CA ARG A 477 12.68 14.65 16.30
C ARG A 477 11.17 14.91 16.40
N SER A 478 10.46 14.82 15.28
CA SER A 478 9.02 14.51 15.27
C SER A 478 8.83 13.14 14.62
N SER A 479 8.49 12.16 15.44
CA SER A 479 8.04 10.83 15.01
C SER A 479 6.60 10.92 14.50
N THR A 480 6.44 11.15 13.21
CA THR A 480 5.22 10.87 12.44
C THR A 480 5.67 10.11 11.21
N ASP A 481 5.01 8.97 10.92
CA ASP A 481 5.40 7.99 9.91
C ASP A 481 5.94 8.63 8.63
N SER A 482 7.22 8.40 8.36
CA SER A 482 7.91 8.85 7.15
C SER A 482 7.36 8.08 5.97
N HIS A 483 6.29 8.58 5.35
CA HIS A 483 5.78 8.04 4.09
C HIS A 483 6.91 8.06 3.05
N LYS A 484 7.19 6.89 2.49
CA LYS A 484 8.24 6.68 1.49
C LYS A 484 7.89 7.44 0.20
N PRO A 485 8.88 7.95 -0.54
CA PRO A 485 8.61 8.56 -1.84
C PRO A 485 8.07 7.51 -2.81
N VAL A 486 6.92 7.79 -3.43
CA VAL A 486 6.22 6.90 -4.36
C VAL A 486 6.53 7.32 -5.81
N PRO A 487 6.87 6.38 -6.72
CA PRO A 487 7.00 6.69 -8.14
C PRO A 487 5.67 7.19 -8.71
N GLU A 488 5.71 8.26 -9.51
CA GLU A 488 4.51 8.83 -10.14
C GLU A 488 3.85 7.84 -11.12
N LEU A 489 4.64 6.98 -11.77
CA LEU A 489 4.11 5.99 -12.71
C LEU A 489 3.57 4.72 -12.02
N TYR A 490 3.64 4.64 -10.68
CA TYR A 490 3.14 3.49 -9.92
C TYR A 490 1.69 3.13 -10.25
N PRO A 491 0.71 4.06 -10.32
CA PRO A 491 -0.67 3.71 -10.68
C PRO A 491 -0.79 3.09 -12.08
N LEU A 492 -0.05 3.61 -13.07
CA LEU A 492 -0.08 3.08 -14.43
C LEU A 492 0.58 1.71 -14.53
N HIS A 493 1.67 1.50 -13.78
CA HIS A 493 2.31 0.19 -13.65
C HIS A 493 1.37 -0.83 -12.98
N TYR A 494 0.58 -0.42 -11.98
CA TYR A 494 -0.43 -1.30 -11.39
C TYR A 494 -1.52 -1.67 -12.41
N ILE A 495 -2.03 -0.68 -13.16
CA ILE A 495 -3.04 -0.90 -14.22
C ILE A 495 -2.52 -1.88 -15.27
N SER A 496 -1.25 -1.81 -15.67
CA SER A 496 -0.69 -2.71 -16.70
C SER A 496 -0.62 -4.16 -16.25
N LYS A 497 -0.44 -4.42 -14.95
CA LYS A 497 -0.40 -5.78 -14.38
C LYS A 497 -1.77 -6.37 -14.10
N SER A 498 -2.79 -5.54 -13.88
CA SER A 498 -4.17 -6.00 -13.67
C SER A 498 -4.86 -6.36 -14.99
N GLN A 499 -5.52 -7.52 -15.07
CA GLN A 499 -6.19 -7.97 -16.30
C GLN A 499 -7.39 -7.08 -16.67
N ASP A 500 -8.17 -6.64 -15.69
CA ASP A 500 -9.42 -5.89 -15.91
C ASP A 500 -9.19 -4.41 -16.26
N LEU A 501 -8.16 -3.78 -15.69
CA LEU A 501 -7.85 -2.36 -15.95
C LEU A 501 -6.91 -2.17 -17.14
N ARG A 502 -6.16 -3.21 -17.57
CA ARG A 502 -5.21 -3.15 -18.71
C ARG A 502 -5.79 -2.46 -19.96
N PRO A 503 -7.05 -2.71 -20.39
CA PRO A 503 -7.62 -2.03 -21.56
C PRO A 503 -7.71 -0.51 -21.42
N LEU A 504 -7.83 0.01 -20.18
CA LEU A 504 -7.95 1.44 -19.90
C LEU A 504 -6.66 2.22 -20.22
N LEU A 505 -5.51 1.56 -20.37
CA LEU A 505 -4.26 2.21 -20.78
C LEU A 505 -4.35 2.87 -22.17
N THR A 506 -5.28 2.41 -23.01
CA THR A 506 -5.56 3.02 -24.32
C THR A 506 -6.34 4.34 -24.22
N HIS A 507 -6.86 4.67 -23.03
CA HIS A 507 -7.61 5.90 -22.81
C HIS A 507 -6.72 7.13 -23.06
N PRO A 508 -7.19 8.16 -23.79
CA PRO A 508 -6.35 9.27 -24.21
C PRO A 508 -5.70 10.04 -23.05
N VAL A 509 -6.35 10.13 -21.88
CA VAL A 509 -5.80 10.78 -20.68
C VAL A 509 -4.56 10.04 -20.14
N LEU A 510 -4.60 8.71 -20.04
CA LEU A 510 -3.44 7.95 -19.56
C LEU A 510 -2.33 7.93 -20.61
N LEU A 511 -2.71 7.81 -21.89
CA LEU A 511 -1.78 7.79 -23.00
C LEU A 511 -1.10 9.17 -23.21
N SER A 512 -1.82 10.28 -23.02
CA SER A 512 -1.25 11.64 -23.08
C SER A 512 -0.27 11.88 -21.95
N PHE A 513 -0.59 11.44 -20.73
CA PHE A 513 0.33 11.52 -19.59
C PHE A 513 1.61 10.72 -19.86
N LEU A 514 1.48 9.50 -20.38
CA LEU A 514 2.62 8.66 -20.72
C LEU A 514 3.47 9.28 -21.85
N HIS A 515 2.85 9.88 -22.86
CA HIS A 515 3.56 10.58 -23.94
C HIS A 515 4.35 11.80 -23.42
N LEU A 516 3.79 12.55 -22.46
CA LEU A 516 4.50 13.64 -21.80
C LEU A 516 5.74 13.13 -21.05
N LYS A 517 5.59 12.05 -20.27
CA LYS A 517 6.72 11.42 -19.57
C LYS A 517 7.79 10.92 -20.53
N TRP A 518 7.38 10.24 -21.59
CA TRP A 518 8.31 9.79 -22.61
C TRP A 518 9.06 10.95 -23.25
N ASN A 519 8.42 12.10 -23.48
CA ASN A 519 9.08 13.27 -24.06
C ASN A 519 10.19 13.85 -23.17
N HIS A 520 10.02 13.77 -21.86
CA HIS A 520 11.04 14.11 -20.87
C HIS A 520 12.17 13.06 -20.83
N PHE A 521 11.81 11.78 -20.85
CA PHE A 521 12.73 10.67 -20.71
C PHE A 521 13.53 10.33 -21.99
N ARG A 522 12.97 10.59 -23.19
CA ARG A 522 13.51 10.11 -24.48
C ARG A 522 14.93 10.58 -24.76
N ILE A 523 15.30 11.79 -24.34
CA ILE A 523 16.64 12.33 -24.59
C ILE A 523 17.67 11.46 -23.89
N PHE A 524 17.43 11.11 -22.63
CA PHE A 524 18.31 10.23 -21.86
C PHE A 524 18.40 8.84 -22.52
N PHE A 525 17.25 8.26 -22.88
CA PHE A 525 17.19 6.96 -23.55
C PHE A 525 18.01 6.92 -24.85
N TYR A 526 17.79 7.87 -25.76
CA TYR A 526 18.54 7.91 -27.02
C TYR A 526 20.02 8.23 -26.83
N THR A 527 20.40 9.04 -25.85
CA THR A 527 21.82 9.28 -25.55
C THR A 527 22.52 8.01 -25.07
N ASN A 528 21.85 7.19 -24.23
CA ASN A 528 22.39 5.91 -23.79
C ASN A 528 22.51 4.93 -24.97
N LEU A 529 21.50 4.87 -25.83
CA LEU A 529 21.52 4.02 -27.03
C LEU A 529 22.65 4.41 -28.00
N ILE A 530 22.84 5.70 -28.26
CA ILE A 530 23.93 6.19 -29.11
C ILE A 530 25.30 5.89 -28.49
N PHE A 531 25.44 6.12 -27.18
CA PHE A 531 26.66 5.80 -26.44
C PHE A 531 27.04 4.32 -26.59
N TYR A 532 26.06 3.44 -26.43
CA TYR A 532 26.25 2.01 -26.63
C TYR A 532 26.56 1.63 -28.07
N ALA A 533 25.90 2.25 -29.05
CA ALA A 533 26.14 1.96 -30.48
C ALA A 533 27.57 2.30 -30.88
N VAL A 534 28.10 3.42 -30.37
CA VAL A 534 29.50 3.82 -30.56
C VAL A 534 30.45 2.81 -29.91
N PHE A 535 30.16 2.35 -28.68
CA PHE A 535 30.96 1.35 -28.00
C PHE A 535 31.04 0.03 -28.78
N VAL A 536 29.89 -0.52 -29.21
CA VAL A 536 29.84 -1.78 -29.98
C VAL A 536 30.55 -1.62 -31.33
N GLY A 537 30.35 -0.50 -32.01
CA GLY A 537 31.06 -0.19 -33.26
C GLY A 537 32.58 -0.13 -33.09
N LEU A 538 33.09 0.52 -32.04
CA LEU A 538 34.52 0.61 -31.79
C LEU A 538 35.12 -0.72 -31.32
N LEU A 539 34.42 -1.48 -30.48
CA LEU A 539 34.85 -2.80 -30.02
C LEU A 539 34.98 -3.77 -31.21
N THR A 540 33.97 -3.80 -32.08
CA THR A 540 33.99 -4.67 -33.26
C THR A 540 35.09 -4.28 -34.24
N LEU A 541 35.31 -2.97 -34.47
CA LEU A 541 36.42 -2.48 -35.28
C LEU A 541 37.79 -2.84 -34.69
N HIS A 542 37.94 -2.77 -33.36
CA HIS A 542 39.18 -3.16 -32.69
C HIS A 542 39.49 -4.65 -32.88
N ILE A 543 38.50 -5.52 -32.60
CA ILE A 543 38.66 -6.98 -32.74
C ILE A 543 38.94 -7.39 -34.20
N LEU A 544 38.25 -6.77 -35.17
CA LEU A 544 38.50 -7.05 -36.60
C LEU A 544 39.87 -6.54 -37.06
N GLY A 545 40.35 -5.43 -36.48
CA GLY A 545 41.70 -4.91 -36.71
C GLY A 545 42.76 -5.91 -36.29
N ASP A 546 42.63 -6.47 -35.09
CA ASP A 546 43.56 -7.46 -34.54
C ASP A 546 43.53 -8.78 -35.33
N CYS A 547 42.36 -9.22 -35.81
CA CYS A 547 42.24 -10.41 -36.65
C CYS A 547 42.90 -10.25 -38.04
N SER A 548 43.01 -9.02 -38.54
CA SER A 548 43.58 -8.70 -39.86
C SER A 548 45.12 -8.66 -39.84
N GLU A 549 45.75 -8.68 -38.66
CA GLU A 549 47.20 -8.81 -38.54
C GLU A 549 47.68 -10.20 -38.97
N LYS A 550 47.87 -10.38 -40.28
CA LYS A 550 48.71 -11.46 -40.81
C LYS A 550 50.18 -11.09 -40.60
N PRO A 551 51.01 -11.97 -40.01
CA PRO A 551 52.45 -11.82 -40.07
C PRO A 551 52.89 -12.20 -41.49
N GLY A 552 53.07 -11.24 -42.40
CA GLY A 552 53.61 -11.58 -43.72
C GLY A 552 53.65 -10.48 -44.79
N ASN A 553 54.86 -9.96 -45.01
CA ASN A 553 55.48 -9.56 -46.29
C ASN A 553 54.60 -8.94 -47.40
N THR A 554 54.63 -7.61 -47.53
CA THR A 554 55.26 -6.85 -48.65
C THR A 554 54.75 -5.41 -48.71
N SER A 555 55.63 -4.49 -49.12
CA SER A 555 55.53 -3.02 -49.23
C SER A 555 55.73 -2.21 -47.93
N ASN A 556 56.50 -1.12 -48.03
CA ASN A 556 57.23 -0.42 -46.97
C ASN A 556 56.58 -0.45 -45.56
N PRO A 557 57.16 -1.19 -44.60
CA PRO A 557 56.56 -1.40 -43.28
C PRO A 557 56.50 -0.12 -42.44
N GLN A 558 57.46 0.80 -42.57
CA GLN A 558 57.56 1.92 -41.62
C GLN A 558 56.47 3.00 -41.78
N ILE A 559 55.96 3.26 -42.98
CA ILE A 559 54.92 4.28 -43.20
C ILE A 559 53.54 3.73 -42.83
N ILE A 560 53.26 2.47 -43.18
CA ILE A 560 52.00 1.78 -42.87
C ILE A 560 51.88 1.49 -41.37
N LEU A 561 52.99 1.14 -40.69
CA LEU A 561 53.04 0.94 -39.25
C LEU A 561 52.85 2.26 -38.48
N HIS A 562 53.47 3.36 -38.92
CA HIS A 562 53.37 4.63 -38.18
C HIS A 562 51.98 5.28 -38.26
N ASP A 563 51.28 5.13 -39.39
CA ASP A 563 49.92 5.65 -39.54
C ASP A 563 48.90 4.73 -38.83
N ARG A 564 49.05 3.40 -38.96
CA ARG A 564 48.17 2.45 -38.26
C ARG A 564 48.34 2.46 -36.73
N THR A 565 49.56 2.55 -36.20
CA THR A 565 49.80 2.60 -34.74
C THR A 565 49.19 3.84 -34.07
N LYS A 566 49.08 4.96 -34.80
CA LYS A 566 48.38 6.15 -34.30
C LYS A 566 46.86 5.97 -34.31
N HIS A 567 46.30 5.44 -35.39
CA HIS A 567 44.86 5.22 -35.51
C HIS A 567 44.36 4.14 -34.54
N THR A 568 45.09 3.03 -34.39
CA THR A 568 44.76 1.97 -33.41
C THR A 568 44.93 2.46 -31.98
N GLY A 569 45.95 3.30 -31.70
CA GLY A 569 46.15 3.90 -30.38
C GLY A 569 45.01 4.85 -29.96
N ILE A 570 44.53 5.72 -30.86
CA ILE A 570 43.40 6.62 -30.57
C ILE A 570 42.11 5.82 -30.35
N GLN A 571 41.85 4.81 -31.18
CA GLN A 571 40.69 3.93 -31.04
C GLN A 571 40.70 3.19 -29.70
N TRP A 572 41.86 2.65 -29.29
CA TRP A 572 42.03 1.97 -28.02
C TRP A 572 41.77 2.91 -26.82
N ILE A 573 42.33 4.12 -26.84
CA ILE A 573 42.09 5.12 -25.78
C ILE A 573 40.60 5.47 -25.68
N LEU A 574 39.93 5.68 -26.82
CA LEU A 574 38.51 5.97 -26.85
C LEU A 574 37.67 4.80 -26.31
N LEU A 575 38.02 3.56 -26.67
CA LEU A 575 37.36 2.35 -26.18
C LEU A 575 37.51 2.19 -24.66
N VAL A 576 38.69 2.48 -24.12
CA VAL A 576 38.93 2.48 -22.65
C VAL A 576 38.08 3.54 -21.96
N ILE A 577 37.97 4.76 -22.51
CA ILE A 577 37.12 5.83 -21.95
C ILE A 577 35.65 5.37 -21.91
N LEU A 578 35.14 4.80 -23.00
CA LEU A 578 33.76 4.30 -23.07
C LEU A 578 33.54 3.12 -22.11
N LEU A 579 34.51 2.22 -21.97
CA LEU A 579 34.46 1.11 -21.02
C LEU A 579 34.43 1.61 -19.56
N VAL A 580 35.23 2.62 -19.22
CA VAL A 580 35.17 3.25 -17.89
C VAL A 580 33.79 3.89 -17.66
N GLY A 581 33.23 4.55 -18.68
CA GLY A 581 31.86 5.07 -18.63
C GLY A 581 30.82 3.99 -18.34
N LEU A 582 30.91 2.83 -19.02
CA LEU A 582 30.06 1.67 -18.77
C LEU A 582 30.22 1.12 -17.36
N MET A 583 31.46 0.92 -16.90
CA MET A 583 31.73 0.45 -15.54
C MET A 583 31.16 1.39 -14.47
N LEU A 584 31.28 2.70 -14.66
CA LEU A 584 30.71 3.69 -13.73
C LEU A 584 29.18 3.63 -13.71
N ARG A 585 28.55 3.46 -14.88
CA ARG A 585 27.09 3.34 -14.98
C ARG A 585 26.58 2.05 -14.33
N GLU A 586 27.21 0.91 -14.60
CA GLU A 586 26.85 -0.37 -14.00
C GLU A 586 27.09 -0.39 -12.50
N LEU A 587 28.19 0.23 -12.04
CA LEU A 587 28.45 0.41 -10.63
C LEU A 587 27.36 1.25 -9.96
N PHE A 588 26.91 2.33 -10.60
CA PHE A 588 25.81 3.15 -10.08
C PHE A 588 24.53 2.33 -9.95
N GLN A 589 24.16 1.57 -10.97
CA GLN A 589 22.96 0.74 -10.97
C GLN A 589 23.02 -0.37 -9.89
N MET A 590 24.16 -1.07 -9.79
CA MET A 590 24.41 -2.11 -8.79
C MET A 590 24.34 -1.58 -7.35
N VAL A 591 24.84 -0.36 -7.13
CA VAL A 591 24.83 0.29 -5.81
C VAL A 591 23.43 0.71 -5.39
N VAL A 592 22.62 1.20 -6.34
CA VAL A 592 21.27 1.69 -6.08
C VAL A 592 20.27 0.55 -5.84
N SER A 593 20.34 -0.56 -6.59
CA SER A 593 19.34 -1.64 -6.52
C SER A 593 19.96 -3.05 -6.66
N PRO A 594 20.83 -3.50 -5.72
CA PRO A 594 21.65 -4.70 -5.87
C PRO A 594 20.84 -6.00 -6.08
N LYS A 595 19.73 -6.17 -5.36
CA LYS A 595 18.91 -7.40 -5.47
C LYS A 595 18.24 -7.51 -6.84
N ARG A 596 17.71 -6.40 -7.35
CA ARG A 596 17.04 -6.35 -8.66
C ARG A 596 18.07 -6.46 -9.78
N TYR A 597 19.25 -5.86 -9.58
CA TYR A 597 20.36 -5.92 -10.51
C TYR A 597 20.75 -7.36 -10.87
N PHE A 598 21.09 -8.19 -9.87
CA PHE A 598 21.55 -9.56 -10.08
C PHE A 598 20.48 -10.54 -10.57
N CYS A 599 19.19 -10.19 -10.46
CA CYS A 599 18.11 -11.00 -11.04
C CYS A 599 17.83 -10.65 -12.51
N GLY A 600 18.30 -9.50 -13.00
CA GLY A 600 18.09 -9.07 -14.38
C GLY A 600 19.02 -9.79 -15.36
N PHE A 601 18.45 -10.39 -16.40
CA PHE A 601 19.21 -11.08 -17.45
C PHE A 601 20.06 -10.10 -18.29
N GLU A 602 19.53 -8.91 -18.60
CA GLU A 602 20.24 -7.85 -19.35
C GLU A 602 21.51 -7.41 -18.60
N ASN A 603 21.39 -7.08 -17.32
CA ASN A 603 22.53 -6.71 -16.47
C ASN A 603 23.62 -7.79 -16.40
N CYS A 604 23.23 -9.07 -16.49
CA CYS A 604 24.18 -10.18 -16.52
C CYS A 604 24.97 -10.23 -17.84
N ILE A 605 24.30 -9.96 -18.98
CA ILE A 605 24.98 -9.83 -20.29
C ILE A 605 25.94 -8.65 -20.27
N GLU A 606 25.53 -7.49 -19.75
CA GLU A 606 26.36 -6.30 -19.64
C GLU A 606 27.61 -6.55 -18.77
N LEU A 607 27.45 -7.22 -17.63
CA LEU A 607 28.57 -7.59 -16.77
C LEU A 607 29.54 -8.55 -17.47
N LEU A 608 29.04 -9.56 -18.17
CA LEU A 608 29.87 -10.48 -18.96
C LEU A 608 30.59 -9.76 -20.09
N LEU A 609 29.93 -8.80 -20.75
CA LEU A 609 30.52 -7.96 -21.78
C LEU A 609 31.67 -7.11 -21.22
N ILE A 610 31.47 -6.44 -20.08
CA ILE A 610 32.53 -5.67 -19.39
C ILE A 610 33.73 -6.56 -19.04
N ILE A 611 33.48 -7.75 -18.48
CA ILE A 611 34.55 -8.69 -18.14
C ILE A 611 35.29 -9.15 -19.40
N SER A 612 34.58 -9.53 -20.46
CA SER A 612 35.21 -9.96 -21.71
C SER A 612 36.05 -8.85 -22.36
N THR A 613 35.56 -7.61 -22.34
CA THR A 613 36.26 -6.46 -22.95
C THR A 613 37.49 -6.05 -22.15
N LEU A 614 37.44 -6.13 -20.82
CA LEU A 614 38.62 -5.96 -19.96
C LEU A 614 39.69 -7.02 -20.27
N ILE A 615 39.28 -8.28 -20.48
CA ILE A 615 40.22 -9.36 -20.82
C ILE A 615 40.87 -9.10 -22.18
N ILE A 616 40.10 -8.70 -23.20
CA ILE A 616 40.60 -8.37 -24.55
C ILE A 616 41.64 -7.25 -24.47
N LEU A 617 41.33 -6.16 -23.76
CA LEU A 617 42.23 -5.02 -23.62
C LEU A 617 43.52 -5.33 -22.83
N SER A 618 43.49 -6.38 -22.00
CA SER A 618 44.61 -6.75 -21.11
C SER A 618 45.61 -7.73 -21.73
N LYS A 619 45.28 -8.38 -22.86
CA LYS A 619 45.97 -9.60 -23.30
C LYS A 619 46.55 -9.49 -24.71
N GLU A 620 47.87 -9.62 -24.83
CA GLU A 620 48.56 -9.83 -26.11
C GLU A 620 48.56 -11.33 -26.47
N GLY A 621 47.80 -11.73 -27.50
CA GLY A 621 48.19 -12.82 -28.41
C GLY A 621 48.00 -14.30 -28.00
N SER A 622 47.10 -14.68 -27.08
CA SER A 622 46.82 -16.12 -26.83
C SER A 622 45.73 -16.69 -27.76
N GLU A 623 45.79 -17.97 -28.16
CA GLU A 623 44.71 -18.60 -28.95
C GLU A 623 43.33 -18.56 -28.26
N CYS A 624 43.30 -18.61 -26.92
CA CYS A 624 42.07 -18.41 -26.14
C CYS A 624 41.47 -16.99 -26.29
N ALA A 625 42.26 -16.01 -26.77
CA ALA A 625 41.77 -14.66 -27.04
C ALA A 625 40.82 -14.67 -28.24
N ARG A 626 41.14 -15.40 -29.32
CA ARG A 626 40.29 -15.45 -30.53
C ARG A 626 38.88 -16.01 -30.26
N SER A 627 38.77 -17.02 -29.39
CA SER A 627 37.45 -17.53 -28.97
C SER A 627 36.68 -16.51 -28.13
N LEU A 628 37.40 -15.75 -27.30
CA LEU A 628 36.83 -14.73 -26.43
C LEU A 628 36.40 -13.49 -27.21
N ASP A 629 37.14 -13.14 -28.27
CA ASP A 629 36.80 -12.09 -29.25
C ASP A 629 35.45 -12.37 -29.92
N ALA A 630 35.24 -13.61 -30.38
CA ALA A 630 33.98 -14.03 -30.99
C ALA A 630 32.81 -13.95 -30.00
N ILE A 631 33.03 -14.39 -28.74
CA ILE A 631 32.03 -14.32 -27.67
C ILE A 631 31.71 -12.86 -27.34
N ALA A 632 32.71 -11.99 -27.24
CA ALA A 632 32.53 -10.57 -26.94
C ALA A 632 31.74 -9.84 -28.03
N ILE A 633 32.00 -10.14 -29.31
CA ILE A 633 31.18 -9.62 -30.42
C ILE A 633 29.73 -10.08 -30.28
N LEU A 634 29.50 -11.37 -30.03
CA LEU A 634 28.14 -11.92 -29.90
C LEU A 634 27.39 -11.27 -28.72
N LEU A 635 28.04 -11.13 -27.57
CA LEU A 635 27.47 -10.47 -26.39
C LEU A 635 27.17 -8.99 -26.67
N ALA A 636 28.10 -8.27 -27.30
CA ALA A 636 27.95 -6.84 -27.62
C ALA A 636 26.76 -6.57 -28.55
N TRP A 637 26.60 -7.36 -29.61
CA TRP A 637 25.48 -7.21 -30.54
C TRP A 637 24.15 -7.72 -29.97
N THR A 638 24.17 -8.75 -29.12
CA THR A 638 22.97 -9.21 -28.41
C THR A 638 22.46 -8.13 -27.46
N GLU A 639 23.35 -7.49 -26.71
CA GLU A 639 23.00 -6.39 -25.82
C GLU A 639 22.44 -5.19 -26.60
N MET A 640 23.10 -4.81 -27.70
CA MET A 640 22.60 -3.77 -28.62
C MET A 640 21.17 -4.08 -29.10
N PHE A 641 20.91 -5.33 -29.48
CA PHE A 641 19.60 -5.78 -29.92
C PHE A 641 18.54 -5.63 -28.81
N LEU A 642 18.86 -6.02 -27.57
CA LEU A 642 17.94 -5.89 -26.43
C LEU A 642 17.60 -4.42 -26.14
N GLN A 643 18.58 -3.53 -26.19
CA GLN A 643 18.37 -2.09 -25.99
C GLN A 643 17.51 -1.44 -27.08
N ILE A 644 17.72 -1.82 -28.35
CA ILE A 644 16.85 -1.41 -29.45
C ILE A 644 15.42 -1.93 -29.23
N GLY A 645 15.29 -3.11 -28.62
CA GLY A 645 14.01 -3.71 -28.23
C GLY A 645 13.19 -2.85 -27.27
N HIS A 646 13.79 -1.96 -26.49
CA HIS A 646 13.08 -1.04 -25.59
C HIS A 646 12.47 0.18 -26.30
N ILE A 647 12.76 0.38 -27.60
CA ILE A 647 12.08 1.41 -28.41
C ILE A 647 10.61 1.02 -28.55
N HIS A 648 9.69 1.91 -28.20
CA HIS A 648 8.23 1.70 -28.23
C HIS A 648 7.69 0.92 -29.45
N VAL A 649 8.04 1.28 -30.69
CA VAL A 649 7.59 0.59 -31.91
C VAL A 649 8.19 -0.81 -32.05
N LEU A 650 9.41 -1.02 -31.54
CA LEU A 650 10.14 -2.29 -31.64
C LEU A 650 9.88 -3.22 -30.45
N SER A 651 9.36 -2.70 -29.35
CA SER A 651 9.03 -3.46 -28.14
C SER A 651 8.06 -4.60 -28.40
N THR A 652 7.07 -4.39 -29.28
CA THR A 652 6.15 -5.46 -29.70
C THR A 652 6.91 -6.62 -30.35
N TYR A 653 7.88 -6.33 -31.23
CA TYR A 653 8.67 -7.36 -31.90
C TYR A 653 9.61 -8.08 -30.93
N ASN A 654 10.22 -7.35 -30.00
CA ASN A 654 11.06 -7.94 -28.97
C ASN A 654 10.25 -8.89 -28.07
N GLU A 655 9.04 -8.48 -27.65
CA GLU A 655 8.15 -9.32 -26.85
C GLU A 655 7.67 -10.55 -27.63
N MET A 656 7.30 -10.37 -28.90
CA MET A 656 6.95 -11.47 -29.80
C MET A 656 8.08 -12.48 -29.89
N MET A 657 9.31 -12.02 -30.14
CA MET A 657 10.48 -12.89 -30.25
C MET A 657 10.79 -13.60 -28.93
N ARG A 658 10.76 -12.90 -27.80
CA ARG A 658 10.97 -13.49 -26.46
C ARG A 658 9.95 -14.59 -26.19
N ARG A 659 8.68 -14.34 -26.48
CA ARG A 659 7.60 -15.30 -26.25
C ARG A 659 7.70 -16.50 -27.18
N VAL A 660 7.99 -16.28 -28.47
CA VAL A 660 8.26 -17.36 -29.44
C VAL A 660 9.46 -18.18 -29.02
N LEU A 661 10.57 -17.54 -28.63
CA LEU A 661 11.78 -18.22 -28.16
C LEU A 661 11.52 -19.07 -26.91
N CYS A 662 10.86 -18.50 -25.89
CA CYS A 662 10.49 -19.23 -24.69
C CYS A 662 9.53 -20.39 -24.98
N ASN A 663 8.57 -20.20 -25.88
CA ASN A 663 7.66 -21.27 -26.28
C ASN A 663 8.40 -22.37 -27.03
N TYR A 664 9.25 -22.00 -27.99
CA TYR A 664 10.12 -22.90 -28.72
C TYR A 664 11.01 -23.71 -27.75
N LEU A 665 11.67 -23.07 -26.78
CA LEU A 665 12.49 -23.75 -25.78
C LEU A 665 11.68 -24.73 -24.92
N LYS A 666 10.43 -24.41 -24.57
CA LYS A 666 9.54 -25.33 -23.83
C LYS A 666 9.21 -26.58 -24.63
N PHE A 667 8.96 -26.45 -25.93
CA PHE A 667 8.68 -27.59 -26.80
C PHE A 667 9.94 -28.38 -27.14
N LEU A 668 11.08 -27.70 -27.30
CA LEU A 668 12.38 -28.33 -27.57
C LEU A 668 12.77 -29.35 -26.49
N VAL A 669 12.33 -29.17 -25.23
CA VAL A 669 12.54 -30.17 -24.16
C VAL A 669 11.99 -31.55 -24.55
N TRP A 670 10.83 -31.61 -25.20
CA TRP A 670 10.25 -32.87 -25.67
C TRP A 670 11.02 -33.42 -26.87
N ASP A 671 11.46 -32.54 -27.77
CA ASP A 671 12.24 -32.91 -28.96
C ASP A 671 13.63 -33.45 -28.58
N VAL A 672 14.25 -32.95 -27.51
CA VAL A 672 15.57 -33.42 -27.04
C VAL A 672 15.57 -34.92 -26.76
N PHE A 673 14.49 -35.49 -26.21
CA PHE A 673 14.42 -36.94 -25.98
C PHE A 673 14.44 -37.73 -27.28
N LEU A 674 13.71 -37.26 -28.28
CA LEU A 674 13.67 -37.86 -29.62
C LEU A 674 15.03 -37.69 -30.32
N ILE A 675 15.61 -36.50 -30.26
CA ILE A 675 16.92 -36.20 -30.85
C ILE A 675 18.00 -37.10 -30.24
N ILE A 676 18.05 -37.26 -28.92
CA ILE A 676 19.00 -38.16 -28.27
C ILE A 676 18.77 -39.61 -28.68
N ALA A 677 17.51 -40.07 -28.76
CA ALA A 677 17.19 -41.43 -29.17
C ALA A 677 17.63 -41.73 -30.61
N PHE A 678 17.34 -40.82 -31.56
CA PHE A 678 17.79 -40.96 -32.94
C PHE A 678 19.31 -40.79 -33.08
N ALA A 679 19.93 -39.86 -32.36
CA ALA A 679 21.38 -39.67 -32.39
C ALA A 679 22.14 -40.90 -31.87
N LEU A 680 21.68 -41.50 -30.77
CA LEU A 680 22.26 -42.76 -30.27
C LEU A 680 21.93 -43.95 -31.18
N GLY A 681 20.75 -43.94 -31.81
CA GLY A 681 20.36 -44.92 -32.83
C GLY A 681 21.28 -44.87 -34.06
N PHE A 682 21.54 -43.68 -34.59
CA PHE A 682 22.48 -43.46 -35.70
C PHE A 682 23.92 -43.78 -35.31
N TYR A 683 24.33 -43.40 -34.10
CA TYR A 683 25.61 -43.82 -33.54
C TYR A 683 25.72 -45.36 -33.56
N SER A 684 24.78 -46.08 -32.95
CA SER A 684 24.82 -47.54 -32.94
C SER A 684 24.77 -48.18 -34.33
N LEU A 685 24.07 -47.57 -35.28
CA LEU A 685 23.90 -48.10 -36.64
C LEU A 685 25.15 -47.90 -37.51
N PHE A 686 25.88 -46.80 -37.29
CA PHE A 686 26.99 -46.36 -38.15
C PHE A 686 28.38 -46.40 -37.46
N HIS A 687 28.47 -46.66 -36.14
CA HIS A 687 29.73 -46.62 -35.37
C HIS A 687 30.75 -47.68 -35.80
N ASP A 688 30.31 -48.91 -36.05
CA ASP A 688 31.20 -50.09 -36.00
C ASP A 688 31.72 -50.57 -37.37
N ARG A 689 31.28 -49.95 -38.48
CA ARG A 689 31.51 -50.49 -39.82
C ARG A 689 32.27 -49.57 -40.79
N ILE A 690 32.61 -48.35 -40.37
CA ILE A 690 33.47 -47.42 -41.13
C ILE A 690 34.97 -47.75 -40.92
N THR A 691 35.31 -48.49 -39.85
CA THR A 691 36.70 -48.88 -39.53
C THR A 691 37.32 -49.92 -40.48
N SER A 692 36.53 -50.56 -41.36
CA SER A 692 36.99 -51.66 -42.22
C SER A 692 37.11 -51.34 -43.72
N GLY A 693 36.97 -50.08 -44.15
CA GLY A 693 36.98 -49.74 -45.58
C GLY A 693 37.67 -48.43 -45.94
N GLN A 694 38.97 -48.53 -46.30
CA GLN A 694 39.82 -47.60 -47.07
C GLN A 694 39.93 -46.10 -46.67
N ASN A 695 41.17 -45.61 -46.79
CA ASN A 695 41.58 -44.22 -46.64
C ASN A 695 40.71 -43.27 -47.50
N GLY A 696 39.85 -42.50 -46.86
CA GLY A 696 39.14 -41.38 -47.45
C GLY A 696 38.78 -40.41 -46.34
N THR A 697 39.21 -39.16 -46.49
CA THR A 697 38.95 -38.02 -45.61
C THR A 697 37.51 -37.52 -45.71
N GLU A 698 36.53 -38.43 -45.62
CA GLU A 698 35.11 -38.09 -45.68
C GLU A 698 34.47 -38.47 -44.33
N ASP A 699 34.46 -37.47 -43.43
CA ASP A 699 33.34 -37.17 -42.55
C ASP A 699 32.86 -38.25 -41.55
N ASN A 700 33.71 -38.48 -40.55
CA ASN A 700 33.49 -39.32 -39.37
C ASN A 700 32.45 -38.75 -38.37
N PHE A 701 31.28 -38.29 -38.83
CA PHE A 701 30.31 -37.59 -37.96
C PHE A 701 29.64 -38.50 -36.91
N PHE A 702 29.48 -39.80 -37.17
CA PHE A 702 28.75 -40.74 -36.30
C PHE A 702 29.67 -41.63 -35.44
N GLN A 703 30.97 -41.36 -35.41
CA GLN A 703 31.93 -42.18 -34.65
C GLN A 703 31.95 -41.88 -33.14
N GLN A 704 31.61 -40.66 -32.74
CA GLN A 704 31.53 -40.26 -31.34
C GLN A 704 30.09 -39.90 -30.99
N PRO A 705 29.60 -40.24 -29.79
CA PRO A 705 28.24 -39.93 -29.38
C PRO A 705 27.97 -38.40 -29.39
N SER A 706 28.97 -37.57 -29.06
CA SER A 706 28.88 -36.11 -29.13
C SER A 706 28.69 -35.59 -30.56
N MET A 707 29.48 -36.10 -31.51
CA MET A 707 29.38 -35.70 -32.92
C MET A 707 28.11 -36.23 -33.59
N SER A 708 27.63 -37.40 -33.18
CA SER A 708 26.35 -37.95 -33.63
C SER A 708 25.18 -37.07 -33.19
N ILE A 709 25.18 -36.61 -31.93
CA ILE A 709 24.18 -35.66 -31.42
C ILE A 709 24.25 -34.34 -32.20
N PHE A 710 25.45 -33.80 -32.41
CA PHE A 710 25.64 -32.55 -33.16
C PHE A 710 25.16 -32.68 -34.61
N ARG A 711 25.48 -33.79 -35.30
CA ARG A 711 25.03 -34.05 -36.68
C ARG A 711 23.51 -34.23 -36.75
N THR A 712 22.92 -34.91 -35.77
CA THR A 712 21.45 -35.06 -35.68
C THR A 712 20.76 -33.72 -35.42
N LEU A 713 21.36 -32.82 -34.64
CA LEU A 713 20.88 -31.45 -34.46
C LEU A 713 20.98 -30.61 -35.74
N ILE A 714 22.02 -30.79 -36.56
CA ILE A 714 22.10 -30.15 -37.89
C ILE A 714 20.96 -30.67 -38.79
N MET A 715 20.71 -31.99 -38.77
CA MET A 715 19.63 -32.60 -39.55
C MET A 715 18.22 -32.16 -39.09
N LEU A 716 18.05 -31.77 -37.81
CA LEU A 716 16.79 -31.19 -37.30
C LEU A 716 16.43 -29.87 -38.01
N MET A 717 17.44 -29.08 -38.41
CA MET A 717 17.24 -27.80 -39.11
C MET A 717 16.78 -27.98 -40.56
N GLY A 718 16.63 -29.23 -41.03
CA GLY A 718 16.22 -29.56 -42.39
C GLY A 718 17.37 -29.61 -43.40
N GLU A 719 18.61 -29.45 -42.95
CA GLU A 719 19.81 -29.66 -43.77
C GLU A 719 20.13 -31.15 -43.85
N PHE A 720 19.57 -31.82 -44.87
CA PHE A 720 19.83 -33.23 -45.13
C PHE A 720 20.96 -33.40 -46.13
N ASP A 721 22.16 -33.64 -45.64
CA ASP A 721 23.25 -34.10 -46.49
C ASP A 721 23.20 -35.63 -46.63
N ILE A 722 22.33 -36.10 -47.52
CA ILE A 722 22.09 -37.53 -47.80
C ILE A 722 23.40 -38.21 -48.26
N SER A 723 24.33 -37.45 -48.85
CA SER A 723 25.61 -37.98 -49.35
C SER A 723 26.57 -38.39 -48.22
N SER A 724 26.41 -37.78 -47.04
CA SER A 724 27.24 -38.05 -45.87
C SER A 724 26.76 -39.22 -44.99
N VAL A 725 25.58 -39.79 -45.28
CA VAL A 725 25.01 -40.87 -44.48
C VAL A 725 25.32 -42.20 -45.16
N PRO A 726 26.06 -43.12 -44.51
CA PRO A 726 26.57 -44.30 -45.16
C PRO A 726 25.51 -45.43 -45.16
N PHE A 727 24.52 -45.31 -46.06
CA PHE A 727 23.38 -46.23 -46.16
C PHE A 727 23.74 -47.64 -46.67
N ASP A 728 24.90 -47.78 -47.32
CA ASP A 728 25.34 -49.04 -47.96
C ASP A 728 25.70 -50.15 -46.95
N LEU A 729 25.88 -49.82 -45.67
CA LEU A 729 26.37 -50.78 -44.67
C LEU A 729 25.29 -51.67 -44.04
N VAL A 730 24.02 -51.23 -44.05
CA VAL A 730 22.84 -52.02 -43.65
C VAL A 730 21.68 -51.61 -44.56
N PRO A 731 21.50 -52.28 -45.72
CA PRO A 731 20.43 -51.96 -46.67
C PRO A 731 19.05 -52.16 -46.04
N GLY A 732 18.12 -51.24 -46.29
CA GLY A 732 16.73 -51.33 -45.83
C GLY A 732 16.47 -50.69 -44.46
N LEU A 733 16.98 -51.26 -43.36
CA LEU A 733 16.68 -50.77 -42.00
C LEU A 733 17.13 -49.31 -41.79
N SER A 734 18.30 -48.95 -42.31
CA SER A 734 18.84 -47.59 -42.24
C SER A 734 17.94 -46.57 -42.96
N TYR A 735 17.38 -46.94 -44.11
CA TYR A 735 16.43 -46.10 -44.84
C TYR A 735 15.10 -45.93 -44.08
N VAL A 736 14.62 -46.99 -43.42
CA VAL A 736 13.37 -46.94 -42.65
C VAL A 736 13.52 -46.06 -41.41
N ILE A 737 14.60 -46.22 -40.64
CA ILE A 737 14.86 -45.40 -39.44
C ILE A 737 15.08 -43.94 -39.84
N PHE A 738 15.83 -43.70 -40.93
CA PHE A 738 16.04 -42.35 -41.44
C PHE A 738 14.74 -41.71 -41.95
N LEU A 739 13.88 -42.45 -42.67
CA LEU A 739 12.58 -41.97 -43.10
C LEU A 739 11.67 -41.62 -41.91
N PHE A 740 11.67 -42.45 -40.87
CA PHE A 740 10.91 -42.19 -39.65
C PHE A 740 11.43 -40.96 -38.91
N PHE A 741 12.75 -40.77 -38.86
CA PHE A 741 13.37 -39.56 -38.35
C PHE A 741 12.92 -38.32 -39.14
N VAL A 742 13.03 -38.33 -40.47
CA VAL A 742 12.63 -37.19 -41.34
C VAL A 742 11.14 -36.88 -41.20
N LEU A 743 10.28 -37.90 -41.11
CA LEU A 743 8.85 -37.71 -40.92
C LEU A 743 8.53 -37.08 -39.56
N LEU A 744 9.10 -37.62 -38.49
CA LEU A 744 8.69 -37.26 -37.14
C LEU A 744 9.31 -35.94 -36.68
N VAL A 745 10.60 -35.74 -36.93
CA VAL A 745 11.37 -34.65 -36.34
C VAL A 745 11.27 -33.36 -37.21
N PRO A 746 11.83 -33.29 -38.42
CA PRO A 746 11.75 -32.08 -39.24
C PRO A 746 10.41 -31.87 -39.94
N LEU A 747 9.65 -32.91 -40.32
CA LEU A 747 8.36 -32.72 -41.01
C LEU A 747 7.20 -32.48 -40.06
N VAL A 748 7.08 -33.21 -38.94
CA VAL A 748 5.99 -33.00 -37.98
C VAL A 748 6.35 -31.97 -36.92
N MET A 749 7.47 -32.13 -36.19
CA MET A 749 7.75 -31.22 -35.06
C MET A 749 8.08 -29.80 -35.50
N VAL A 750 8.97 -29.59 -36.47
CA VAL A 750 9.31 -28.22 -36.91
C VAL A 750 8.09 -27.49 -37.51
N ASN A 751 7.22 -28.19 -38.25
CA ASN A 751 6.00 -27.58 -38.78
C ASN A 751 4.95 -27.29 -37.70
N LEU A 752 4.84 -28.14 -36.67
CA LEU A 752 4.00 -27.87 -35.50
C LEU A 752 4.50 -26.65 -34.73
N LEU A 753 5.82 -26.56 -34.50
CA LEU A 753 6.47 -25.42 -33.84
C LEU A 753 6.23 -24.12 -34.60
N ASN A 754 6.38 -24.14 -35.93
CA ASN A 754 6.08 -22.98 -36.78
C ASN A 754 4.60 -22.59 -36.68
N GLY A 755 3.68 -23.56 -36.68
CA GLY A 755 2.24 -23.30 -36.52
C GLY A 755 1.90 -22.65 -35.18
N LEU A 756 2.50 -23.12 -34.09
CA LEU A 756 2.32 -22.55 -32.75
C LEU A 756 2.92 -21.13 -32.64
N ALA A 757 4.11 -20.92 -33.20
CA ALA A 757 4.73 -19.60 -33.26
C ALA A 757 3.87 -18.58 -34.02
N VAL A 758 3.25 -18.99 -35.14
CA VAL A 758 2.33 -18.12 -35.90
C VAL A 758 1.08 -17.78 -35.09
N SER A 759 0.51 -18.75 -34.38
CA SER A 759 -0.66 -18.50 -33.51
C SER A 759 -0.32 -17.52 -32.37
N ASP A 760 0.81 -17.72 -31.70
CA ASP A 760 1.27 -16.85 -30.60
C ASP A 760 1.58 -15.43 -31.09
N THR A 761 2.29 -15.32 -32.22
CA THR A 761 2.62 -14.01 -32.81
C THR A 761 1.37 -13.24 -33.24
N GLN A 762 0.35 -13.93 -33.78
CA GLN A 762 -0.91 -13.29 -34.14
C GLN A 762 -1.67 -12.78 -32.91
N ALA A 763 -1.71 -13.55 -31.82
CA ALA A 763 -2.34 -13.12 -30.57
C ALA A 763 -1.66 -11.86 -29.99
N ILE A 764 -0.33 -11.83 -29.97
CA ILE A 764 0.44 -10.66 -29.49
C ILE A 764 0.26 -9.46 -30.43
N LYS A 765 0.18 -9.69 -31.74
CA LYS A 765 -0.04 -8.61 -32.72
C LYS A 765 -1.41 -7.95 -32.56
N ASN A 766 -2.43 -8.72 -32.20
CA ASN A 766 -3.76 -8.17 -31.89
C ASN A 766 -3.70 -7.23 -30.66
N ASP A 767 -2.81 -7.53 -29.71
CA ASP A 767 -2.55 -6.75 -28.48
C ASP A 767 -1.36 -5.76 -28.61
N ALA A 768 -0.82 -5.55 -29.82
CA ALA A 768 0.47 -4.88 -30.02
C ALA A 768 0.56 -3.50 -29.38
N GLN A 769 -0.52 -2.72 -29.44
CA GLN A 769 -0.61 -1.39 -28.82
C GLN A 769 -0.53 -1.45 -27.30
N LEU A 770 -1.21 -2.40 -26.67
CA LEU A 770 -1.16 -2.56 -25.21
C LEU A 770 0.21 -3.01 -24.74
N VAL A 771 0.82 -3.94 -25.48
CA VAL A 771 2.17 -4.44 -25.18
C VAL A 771 3.22 -3.33 -25.31
N SER A 772 3.11 -2.46 -26.31
CA SER A 772 4.05 -1.36 -26.46
C SER A 772 3.90 -0.30 -25.36
N ILE A 773 2.66 -0.02 -24.94
CA ILE A 773 2.37 0.86 -23.81
C ILE A 773 2.90 0.26 -22.50
N GLU A 774 2.68 -1.04 -22.27
CA GLU A 774 3.18 -1.75 -21.08
C GLU A 774 4.70 -1.69 -21.00
N SER A 775 5.41 -1.97 -22.10
CA SER A 775 6.87 -1.87 -22.16
C SER A 775 7.36 -0.44 -21.88
N MET A 776 6.67 0.58 -22.42
CA MET A 776 7.01 1.97 -22.12
C MET A 776 6.84 2.30 -20.63
N ILE A 777 5.76 1.81 -20.01
CA ILE A 777 5.51 1.99 -18.58
C ILE A 777 6.58 1.29 -17.74
N GLU A 778 6.93 0.04 -18.06
CA GLU A 778 7.95 -0.72 -17.34
C GLU A 778 9.31 -0.03 -17.38
N THR A 779 9.72 0.47 -18.55
CA THR A 779 10.99 1.18 -18.71
C THR A 779 11.01 2.46 -17.89
N ILE A 780 10.00 3.34 -18.02
CA ILE A 780 9.98 4.61 -17.28
C ILE A 780 9.88 4.35 -15.76
N PHE A 781 9.04 3.40 -15.33
CA PHE A 781 8.89 3.03 -13.93
C PHE A 781 10.18 2.46 -13.34
N TYR A 782 10.92 1.65 -14.11
CA TYR A 782 12.24 1.16 -13.72
C TYR A 782 13.20 2.32 -13.44
N PHE A 783 13.27 3.31 -14.33
CA PHE A 783 14.12 4.48 -14.13
C PHE A 783 13.67 5.35 -12.94
N GLU A 784 12.37 5.56 -12.72
CA GLU A 784 11.86 6.29 -11.55
C GLU A 784 12.21 5.58 -10.23
N THR A 785 12.01 4.26 -10.17
CA THR A 785 12.35 3.46 -8.97
C THR A 785 13.85 3.44 -8.70
N MET A 786 14.68 3.39 -9.75
CA MET A 786 16.13 3.53 -9.63
C MET A 786 16.50 4.89 -9.05
N LEU A 787 15.94 5.99 -9.56
CA LEU A 787 16.25 7.32 -9.04
C LEU A 787 15.85 7.47 -7.57
N LEU A 788 14.66 6.98 -7.19
CA LEU A 788 14.14 7.10 -5.81
C LEU A 788 14.84 6.20 -4.78
N GLY A 789 15.67 5.23 -5.21
CA GLY A 789 16.38 4.30 -4.32
C GLY A 789 15.43 3.34 -3.60
N ASP A 790 15.04 2.25 -4.30
CA ASP A 790 14.22 1.11 -3.82
C ASP A 790 13.25 1.40 -2.64
N PRO A 791 12.15 2.16 -2.86
CA PRO A 791 11.08 2.32 -1.89
C PRO A 791 10.17 1.06 -1.75
N LEU A 792 10.17 0.18 -2.76
CA LEU A 792 9.27 -0.98 -2.87
C LEU A 792 10.07 -2.29 -2.85
N SER A 793 10.47 -2.70 -1.65
CA SER A 793 10.96 -4.06 -1.41
C SER A 793 9.77 -5.02 -1.45
N CYS A 794 9.64 -5.82 -2.51
CA CYS A 794 8.67 -6.91 -2.55
C CYS A 794 8.86 -7.84 -1.33
N PRO A 795 7.78 -8.30 -0.68
CA PRO A 795 7.85 -9.31 0.37
C PRO A 795 8.22 -10.66 -0.26
N CYS A 796 9.38 -11.20 0.11
CA CYS A 796 9.73 -12.58 -0.23
C CYS A 796 8.81 -13.54 0.55
N PRO A 797 8.29 -14.64 -0.03
CA PRO A 797 7.42 -15.60 0.67
C PRO A 797 8.14 -16.49 1.70
N VAL A 798 9.40 -16.23 2.03
CA VAL A 798 10.20 -17.08 2.89
C VAL A 798 10.77 -16.24 4.01
N GLY A 799 10.28 -16.49 5.23
CA GLY A 799 10.66 -15.76 6.42
C GLY A 799 12.17 -15.70 6.59
N ALA A 800 12.72 -14.48 6.65
CA ALA A 800 14.08 -14.23 7.11
C ALA A 800 14.24 -12.77 7.54
N LYS A 801 14.19 -12.55 8.87
CA LYS A 801 14.64 -11.34 9.56
C LYS A 801 16.18 -11.20 9.46
N TYR A 802 16.71 -11.00 8.26
CA TYR A 802 18.11 -10.64 8.07
C TYR A 802 18.21 -9.44 7.15
N GLN A 803 18.04 -8.27 7.76
CA GLN A 803 18.46 -6.99 7.20
C GLN A 803 19.99 -7.01 7.19
N CYS A 804 20.59 -7.06 6.01
CA CYS A 804 22.03 -7.21 5.83
C CYS A 804 22.76 -5.98 6.41
N CYS A 805 23.48 -6.14 7.53
CA CYS A 805 24.11 -5.06 8.30
C CYS A 805 25.40 -4.49 7.71
N CYS A 806 25.78 -4.81 6.47
CA CYS A 806 27.11 -4.48 5.95
C CYS A 806 27.14 -3.39 4.87
N TRP A 807 26.00 -2.80 4.49
CA TRP A 807 25.97 -1.82 3.39
C TRP A 807 25.44 -0.47 3.90
N PRO A 808 26.03 0.67 3.47
CA PRO A 808 25.65 1.98 3.99
C PRO A 808 24.16 2.21 3.81
N LYS A 809 23.48 2.63 4.88
CA LYS A 809 22.13 3.20 4.79
C LYS A 809 22.21 4.40 3.84
N TYR A 810 21.51 4.31 2.71
CA TYR A 810 21.23 5.38 1.76
C TYR A 810 22.47 6.14 1.26
N ILE A 811 22.93 5.82 0.04
CA ILE A 811 23.79 6.75 -0.69
C ILE A 811 22.91 7.92 -1.13
N HIS A 812 23.04 9.02 -0.39
CA HIS A 812 22.32 10.26 -0.67
C HIS A 812 22.69 10.81 -2.05
N PRO A 813 21.72 11.15 -2.92
CA PRO A 813 21.96 11.76 -4.22
C PRO A 813 22.23 13.27 -4.06
N ASN A 814 23.31 13.63 -3.37
CA ASN A 814 23.83 15.01 -3.36
C ASN A 814 24.78 15.27 -4.54
N LEU A 815 24.88 14.34 -5.50
CA LEU A 815 25.54 14.62 -6.78
C LEU A 815 24.66 15.57 -7.60
N MET A 816 25.22 16.72 -7.97
CA MET A 816 24.57 17.75 -8.79
C MET A 816 23.96 17.18 -10.11
N CYS A 817 24.58 16.16 -10.69
CA CYS A 817 24.06 15.45 -11.87
C CYS A 817 22.74 14.73 -11.59
N VAL A 818 22.60 14.11 -10.42
CA VAL A 818 21.40 13.34 -10.05
C VAL A 818 20.23 14.29 -9.77
N GLN A 819 20.47 15.45 -9.14
CA GLN A 819 19.43 16.47 -8.93
C GLN A 819 18.87 17.06 -10.24
N ASN A 820 19.73 17.26 -11.25
CA ASN A 820 19.27 17.69 -12.58
C ASN A 820 18.52 16.58 -13.33
N LEU A 821 18.91 15.32 -13.16
CA LEU A 821 18.16 14.18 -13.68
C LEU A 821 16.78 14.06 -13.02
N PHE A 822 16.70 14.23 -11.69
CA PHE A 822 15.44 14.24 -10.94
C PHE A 822 14.46 15.29 -11.46
N LYS A 823 14.90 16.53 -11.65
CA LYS A 823 14.06 17.62 -12.18
C LYS A 823 13.53 17.35 -13.60
N ASN A 824 14.24 16.53 -14.38
CA ASN A 824 13.87 16.25 -15.75
C ASN A 824 12.99 15.00 -15.90
N VAL A 825 13.00 14.08 -14.93
CA VAL A 825 12.24 12.82 -14.99
C VAL A 825 10.86 12.91 -14.32
N PHE A 826 10.75 13.60 -13.18
CA PHE A 826 9.48 13.78 -12.47
C PHE A 826 8.71 14.97 -13.01
N ILE A 827 7.40 14.80 -13.23
CA ILE A 827 6.52 15.86 -13.74
C ILE A 827 5.95 16.71 -12.59
N PHE A 828 5.60 16.08 -11.47
CA PHE A 828 5.06 16.75 -10.29
C PHE A 828 6.19 17.12 -9.31
N PRO A 829 6.09 18.25 -8.58
CA PRO A 829 5.08 19.31 -8.69
C PRO A 829 5.49 20.43 -9.68
N ASN A 830 6.69 20.36 -10.28
CA ASN A 830 7.34 21.52 -10.90
C ASN A 830 6.91 21.79 -12.36
N SER A 831 6.45 20.78 -13.11
CA SER A 831 6.19 20.89 -14.56
C SER A 831 4.70 21.03 -14.93
N LEU A 832 3.77 20.79 -14.00
CA LEU A 832 2.32 20.92 -14.23
C LEU A 832 1.67 21.84 -13.16
N PRO A 833 1.75 23.17 -13.32
CA PRO A 833 0.97 24.09 -12.49
C PRO A 833 -0.54 23.78 -12.62
N ASN A 834 -1.19 23.50 -11.48
CA ASN A 834 -2.61 23.11 -11.34
C ASN A 834 -2.97 21.67 -11.77
N ASN A 835 -2.00 20.79 -12.06
CA ASN A 835 -2.25 19.41 -12.52
C ASN A 835 -3.09 19.31 -13.80
N GLU A 836 -3.11 20.36 -14.61
CA GLU A 836 -3.87 20.44 -15.85
C GLU A 836 -2.97 20.74 -17.03
N PHE A 837 -3.37 20.25 -18.20
CA PHE A 837 -2.60 20.39 -19.42
C PHE A 837 -3.51 20.72 -20.61
N LYS A 838 -3.14 21.75 -21.40
CA LYS A 838 -3.94 22.24 -22.53
C LYS A 838 -3.30 21.98 -23.88
N VAL A 839 -4.08 21.45 -24.82
CA VAL A 839 -3.68 21.19 -26.21
C VAL A 839 -4.56 21.98 -27.17
N PHE A 840 -3.94 22.60 -28.16
CA PHE A 840 -4.64 23.26 -29.27
C PHE A 840 -4.54 22.39 -30.52
N PRO A 841 -5.61 21.67 -30.91
CA PRO A 841 -5.50 20.69 -31.98
C PRO A 841 -5.30 21.33 -33.36
N ASN A 842 -5.93 22.49 -33.60
CA ASN A 842 -5.90 23.19 -34.89
C ASN A 842 -4.60 23.99 -35.10
N LEU A 843 -3.91 24.34 -34.02
CA LEU A 843 -2.60 25.01 -34.04
C LEU A 843 -1.44 24.00 -34.02
N GLY A 844 -1.52 22.96 -34.86
CA GLY A 844 -0.47 21.96 -35.02
C GLY A 844 -0.26 21.06 -33.79
N GLN A 845 -1.31 20.81 -33.01
CA GLN A 845 -1.29 19.95 -31.80
C GLN A 845 -0.29 20.44 -30.75
N ARG A 846 -0.08 21.77 -30.68
CA ARG A 846 0.87 22.39 -29.75
C ARG A 846 0.39 22.26 -28.31
N ILE A 847 1.35 21.92 -27.47
CA ILE A 847 1.25 21.75 -26.02
C ILE A 847 1.55 23.10 -25.35
N ILE A 848 0.62 23.67 -24.59
CA ILE A 848 0.84 24.90 -23.83
C ILE A 848 0.61 24.63 -22.33
N ILE A 849 1.62 24.91 -21.52
CA ILE A 849 1.58 24.83 -20.06
C ILE A 849 1.54 26.26 -19.53
N PHE A 850 0.43 26.64 -18.88
CA PHE A 850 0.28 27.99 -18.32
C PHE A 850 0.87 28.05 -16.91
N PRO A 851 1.85 28.91 -16.60
CA PRO A 851 2.32 29.08 -15.24
C PRO A 851 1.21 29.59 -14.32
N SER A 852 1.12 29.03 -13.11
CA SER A 852 0.21 29.47 -12.06
C SER A 852 0.39 30.96 -11.76
N THR A 853 -0.72 31.68 -11.71
CA THR A 853 -0.85 33.12 -11.57
C THR A 853 -0.10 33.71 -10.37
N VAL A 854 1.14 34.15 -10.54
CA VAL A 854 1.75 35.24 -9.75
C VAL A 854 2.62 36.07 -10.71
N PHE A 855 2.26 37.35 -10.86
CA PHE A 855 2.80 38.42 -11.73
C PHE A 855 2.16 38.62 -13.11
N PRO A 856 1.05 39.38 -13.22
CA PRO A 856 0.74 40.12 -14.42
C PRO A 856 1.45 41.48 -14.35
N LYS A 857 2.48 41.71 -15.17
CA LYS A 857 2.76 43.09 -15.60
C LYS A 857 2.00 43.32 -16.89
N LYS A 858 1.00 44.21 -16.79
CA LYS A 858 0.23 44.78 -17.90
C LYS A 858 1.09 44.94 -19.16
N LYS A 859 0.73 44.23 -20.22
CA LYS A 859 0.81 44.77 -21.59
C LYS A 859 -0.47 44.41 -22.32
N THR A 860 -0.98 45.45 -22.96
CA THR A 860 -2.22 45.59 -23.70
C THR A 860 -2.29 44.70 -24.94
N ASP A 861 -3.53 44.56 -25.40
CA ASP A 861 -4.05 43.84 -26.56
C ASP A 861 -3.15 43.72 -27.80
N CYS A 862 -3.40 42.59 -28.49
CA CYS A 862 -2.92 42.17 -29.81
C CYS A 862 -1.49 41.59 -29.87
N ASP A 863 -1.40 40.43 -30.54
CA ASP A 863 -0.21 39.66 -30.89
C ASP A 863 0.48 38.86 -29.77
N MET A 864 -0.18 37.78 -29.29
CA MET A 864 0.37 36.86 -28.28
C MET A 864 0.40 35.38 -28.72
N ALA A 865 0.50 35.12 -30.03
CA ALA A 865 0.55 33.74 -30.58
C ALA A 865 1.93 33.31 -31.08
N THR A 866 2.92 34.21 -31.12
CA THR A 866 4.22 33.95 -31.77
C THR A 866 5.41 33.81 -30.82
N GLU A 867 5.32 34.20 -29.55
CA GLU A 867 6.40 34.05 -28.58
C GLU A 867 5.86 33.64 -27.20
N MET A 868 5.61 32.34 -27.02
CA MET A 868 5.48 31.73 -25.70
C MET A 868 6.32 30.47 -25.70
N ASP A 869 7.57 30.62 -25.26
CA ASP A 869 8.51 29.52 -25.10
C ASP A 869 7.96 28.49 -24.10
N CYS A 870 8.08 27.21 -24.46
CA CYS A 870 7.74 26.08 -23.61
C CYS A 870 8.69 26.06 -22.40
N TYR A 871 8.36 26.79 -21.34
CA TYR A 871 9.14 26.77 -20.09
C TYR A 871 9.14 25.35 -19.50
N GLY A 872 10.33 24.77 -19.34
CA GLY A 872 10.55 23.51 -18.60
C GLY A 872 10.63 22.22 -19.42
N LEU A 873 10.42 22.25 -20.73
CA LEU A 873 10.57 21.09 -21.63
C LEU A 873 11.84 21.25 -22.48
N PRO A 874 12.85 20.36 -22.40
CA PRO A 874 14.04 20.46 -23.25
C PRO A 874 13.68 20.14 -24.71
N GLY A 875 13.59 21.18 -25.53
CA GLY A 875 13.35 21.10 -26.98
C GLY A 875 11.98 21.65 -27.41
N GLY A 876 11.98 22.58 -28.36
CA GLY A 876 10.82 23.39 -28.74
C GLY A 876 9.56 22.63 -29.17
N CYS A 877 8.41 23.32 -29.07
CA CYS A 877 7.08 22.94 -29.53
C CYS A 877 6.80 21.43 -29.47
N CYS A 878 6.58 20.91 -28.26
CA CYS A 878 6.09 19.55 -28.10
C CYS A 878 4.73 19.42 -28.80
N LYS A 879 4.60 18.40 -29.65
CA LYS A 879 3.35 18.04 -30.32
C LYS A 879 2.77 16.82 -29.65
N MET A 880 1.47 16.83 -29.39
CA MET A 880 0.76 15.64 -28.92
C MET A 880 0.61 14.64 -30.07
N ASP A 881 0.61 13.34 -29.78
CA ASP A 881 0.37 12.33 -30.81
C ASP A 881 -1.03 12.46 -31.41
N SER A 882 -1.10 12.36 -32.74
CA SER A 882 -2.33 12.49 -33.52
C SER A 882 -3.37 11.42 -33.19
N SER A 883 -2.94 10.22 -32.77
CA SER A 883 -3.82 9.12 -32.39
C SER A 883 -4.56 9.41 -31.08
N VAL A 884 -3.84 9.96 -30.09
CA VAL A 884 -4.38 10.44 -28.81
C VAL A 884 -5.39 11.55 -29.05
N MET A 885 -5.04 12.50 -29.92
CA MET A 885 -5.92 13.64 -30.23
C MET A 885 -7.21 13.22 -30.92
N LYS A 886 -7.16 12.26 -31.85
CA LYS A 886 -8.39 11.69 -32.46
C LYS A 886 -9.27 11.02 -31.41
N SER A 887 -8.69 10.16 -30.58
CA SER A 887 -9.42 9.44 -29.54
C SER A 887 -10.05 10.39 -28.51
N ALA A 888 -9.32 11.45 -28.12
CA ALA A 888 -9.82 12.50 -27.24
C ALA A 888 -10.99 13.28 -27.86
N MET A 889 -10.87 13.67 -29.14
CA MET A 889 -11.97 14.35 -29.85
C MET A 889 -13.21 13.46 -29.95
N ASP A 890 -13.04 12.18 -30.26
CA ASP A 890 -14.17 11.25 -30.38
C ASP A 890 -14.94 11.10 -29.04
N ILE A 891 -14.23 11.13 -27.90
CA ILE A 891 -14.85 11.11 -26.57
C ILE A 891 -15.63 12.39 -26.31
N ILE A 892 -15.08 13.56 -26.66
CA ILE A 892 -15.77 14.85 -26.49
C ILE A 892 -16.99 14.93 -27.39
N ASP A 893 -16.89 14.47 -28.65
CA ASP A 893 -18.00 14.44 -29.59
C ASP A 893 -19.14 13.57 -29.01
N ARG A 894 -18.83 12.36 -28.50
CA ARG A 894 -19.81 11.52 -27.80
C ARG A 894 -20.44 12.20 -26.58
N LYS A 895 -19.65 12.91 -25.77
CA LYS A 895 -20.17 13.67 -24.61
C LYS A 895 -21.12 14.79 -25.04
N SER A 896 -20.79 15.49 -26.12
CA SER A 896 -21.63 16.55 -26.67
C SER A 896 -22.96 15.99 -27.19
N GLU A 897 -22.94 14.85 -27.90
CA GLU A 897 -24.16 14.16 -28.36
C GLU A 897 -25.05 13.70 -27.20
N VAL A 898 -24.46 13.17 -26.12
CA VAL A 898 -25.21 12.76 -24.92
C VAL A 898 -25.84 13.98 -24.24
N SER A 899 -25.09 15.08 -24.15
CA SER A 899 -25.58 16.33 -23.54
C SER A 899 -26.71 16.94 -24.35
N GLU A 900 -26.62 16.90 -25.68
CA GLU A 900 -27.66 17.37 -26.61
C GLU A 900 -28.93 16.52 -26.53
N LYS A 901 -28.80 15.18 -26.45
CA LYS A 901 -29.93 14.28 -26.20
C LYS A 901 -30.61 14.55 -24.86
N GLN A 902 -29.85 14.74 -23.79
CA GLN A 902 -30.44 15.08 -22.49
C GLN A 902 -31.14 16.45 -22.49
N LEU A 903 -30.62 17.43 -23.22
CA LEU A 903 -31.24 18.74 -23.37
C LEU A 903 -32.55 18.66 -24.17
N THR A 904 -32.56 17.89 -25.26
CA THR A 904 -33.77 17.66 -26.08
C THR A 904 -34.85 16.92 -25.29
N ASP A 905 -34.50 15.84 -24.56
CA ASP A 905 -35.45 15.14 -23.69
C ASP A 905 -36.05 16.06 -22.60
N ARG A 906 -35.25 16.98 -22.05
CA ARG A 906 -35.72 17.96 -21.06
C ARG A 906 -36.64 19.00 -21.69
N LEU A 907 -36.32 19.47 -22.90
CA LEU A 907 -37.18 20.39 -23.64
C LEU A 907 -38.53 19.74 -23.96
N ASP A 908 -38.53 18.49 -24.44
CA ASP A 908 -39.76 17.73 -24.71
C ASP A 908 -40.60 17.54 -23.44
N ASN A 909 -39.97 17.30 -22.29
CA ASN A 909 -40.67 17.18 -21.01
C ASN A 909 -41.26 18.51 -20.54
N ILE A 910 -40.53 19.62 -20.71
CA ILE A 910 -41.04 20.96 -20.41
C ILE A 910 -42.21 21.30 -21.34
N GLU A 911 -42.11 20.98 -22.64
CA GLU A 911 -43.18 21.21 -23.60
C GLU A 911 -44.45 20.45 -23.20
N LYS A 912 -44.33 19.18 -22.79
CA LYS A 912 -45.45 18.40 -22.22
C LYS A 912 -46.04 19.03 -20.96
N GLN A 913 -45.20 19.53 -20.05
CA GLN A 913 -45.69 20.21 -18.83
C GLN A 913 -46.43 21.51 -19.16
N VAL A 914 -45.94 22.28 -20.12
CA VAL A 914 -46.60 23.51 -20.59
C VAL A 914 -47.93 23.19 -21.27
N GLN A 915 -47.98 22.16 -22.11
CA GLN A 915 -49.24 21.70 -22.72
C GLN A 915 -50.26 21.25 -21.67
N ALA A 916 -49.85 20.48 -20.66
CA ALA A 916 -50.72 20.07 -19.56
C ALA A 916 -51.25 21.25 -18.73
N LEU A 917 -50.41 22.25 -18.48
CA LEU A 917 -50.84 23.49 -17.82
C LEU A 917 -51.84 24.28 -18.68
N GLN A 918 -51.62 24.34 -20.00
CA GLN A 918 -52.51 25.01 -20.94
C GLN A 918 -53.88 24.31 -21.04
N GLU A 919 -53.91 22.97 -21.05
CA GLU A 919 -55.14 22.19 -20.97
C GLU A 919 -55.88 22.42 -19.64
N SER A 920 -55.16 22.44 -18.52
CA SER A 920 -55.74 22.75 -17.22
C SER A 920 -56.30 24.18 -17.17
N LEU A 921 -55.61 25.15 -17.75
CA LEU A 921 -56.06 26.55 -17.81
C LEU A 921 -57.32 26.68 -18.69
N ASN A 922 -57.35 26.03 -19.85
CA ASN A 922 -58.53 26.00 -20.71
C ASN A 922 -59.72 25.30 -20.04
N GLY A 923 -59.46 24.25 -19.25
CA GLY A 923 -60.47 23.60 -18.42
C GLY A 923 -61.07 24.54 -17.36
N TRP A 924 -60.25 25.41 -16.76
CA TRP A 924 -60.71 26.42 -15.80
C TRP A 924 -61.51 27.53 -16.48
N PHE A 925 -61.10 28.01 -17.66
CA PHE A 925 -61.87 29.01 -18.41
C PHE A 925 -63.23 28.46 -18.86
N ASN A 926 -63.30 27.21 -19.32
CA ASN A 926 -64.56 26.59 -19.72
C ASN A 926 -65.51 26.30 -18.54
N GLN A 927 -65.01 26.20 -17.31
CA GLN A 927 -65.83 26.08 -16.10
C GLN A 927 -66.35 27.43 -15.59
N GLY A 928 -65.74 28.55 -15.99
CA GLY A 928 -66.15 29.89 -15.59
C GLY A 928 -67.25 30.52 -16.46
N ASP A 929 -67.59 29.92 -17.60
CA ASP A 929 -68.66 30.37 -18.50
C ASP A 929 -70.03 29.67 -18.23
N ASP A 930 -70.08 28.71 -17.28
CA ASP A 930 -71.29 27.99 -16.86
C ASP A 930 -71.86 28.45 -15.50
N GLU A 931 -71.28 29.50 -14.87
CA GLU A 931 -71.85 30.27 -13.74
C GLU A 931 -72.31 31.67 -14.21
#